data_AF-A0A2M7T4Z1-F1
#
_entry.id   AF-A0A2M7T4Z1-F1
#
_cell.length_a   1.000
_cell.length_b   1.000
_cell.length_c   1.000
_cell.angle_alpha   90.00
_cell.angle_beta   90.00
_cell.angle_gamma   90.00
#
_symmetry.space_group_name_H-M   'P 1'
#
loop_
_entity.id
_entity.type
_entity.pdbx_description
1 polymer ?
#
loop_
_entity_poly.entity_id
_entity_poly.type
_entity_poly.pdbx_seq_one_letter_code
_entity_poly.pdbx_strand_id
1 'polypeptide(L)'
;MFLTKKTFFLFCIMAIIPLYGDNLVKEKTLQVTQDVKDIHNINTSQKNIEKKITTRHYYFESTLKKLYLIEKQYKNSTNEQLKDSLSYVEAIWRGLVKRSFANMSSEFLQEDLPKINTTEPFLEKMNTSEKVSEHYSIFDNWLNKKIDDDQNLYNTVLLLSGKLRSKLVQETIKRGNEYVNTFTMTYFDDLINEIQIIPIRWGATLVSKIYDWKRNVNIGVKGIKIIISDILLMLSSLISIFLLIFNFTKISNFIESFGSRILEDKIKKYNFFYYVFYLVNAVSSLVLMLVIINIGGFVIRLSSVDELSELTNLANYYIFYKITIIVITRGITKLKIDGKMRFSYLFYKDFFNTVRLFAFVLFLYFSLMQIIDTVVGKVLLYRLVDLSFLYCIGGVFLYEVWVWRERTDVLFERLVPNSIFIRTISKHLQKMAFIKSIFQLSAIFISSVLLFFNNIFSKTKLSSHISSYIFIRKVKAAHNSSYTLNKENAAALMQNYNTLFFNQQHNLFNIEKEQAKEISTLISDWHLNNALKNSVSIIGDKGSGVSVLMDQVQEESESFILLRIKIPYKCAKLDDFLQHIAHIINQDVSSVDELEEILFNYNNQEPFIIMIDDAHHLFMAKIGGFDVIHTIMSLMSNERLPIFWVSSYHSFSWYYLRMIFSKNALAQIEMFIAPWEPDDIQNLILHRHKQTNTNISFDDLGLALKPDANGQLKETESQYFTLLYEKSSGNPSTALTLWSKSLYPSHTEDTLYVGLPKSFDFNIQKIINNDALLILATIIKHGALTKEQIQELTSLTKCAIFNEVKKLALWNIIDFNADQYLSISCEFAPKVYKVLKGMNYIYGR
;
A
#
# COMPACT_ATOMS: atom_id res chain seq x y z
N MET A 1 80.90 -17.96 -55.85
CA MET A 1 80.49 -18.89 -56.93
C MET A 1 78.96 -18.94 -56.93
N PHE A 2 78.27 -17.90 -57.37
CA PHE A 2 77.78 -17.72 -58.74
C PHE A 2 77.64 -16.22 -59.01
N LEU A 3 78.65 -15.69 -59.71
CA LEU A 3 78.77 -14.29 -60.11
C LEU A 3 78.50 -14.23 -61.63
N THR A 4 77.33 -14.69 -62.10
CA THR A 4 77.12 -14.95 -63.55
C THR A 4 75.68 -14.76 -64.06
N LYS A 5 74.95 -13.73 -63.58
CA LYS A 5 73.76 -13.21 -64.32
C LYS A 5 73.74 -11.69 -64.47
N LYS A 6 74.07 -10.93 -63.42
CA LYS A 6 74.10 -9.45 -63.46
C LYS A 6 75.23 -8.89 -64.33
N THR A 7 76.41 -9.51 -64.29
CA THR A 7 77.56 -9.15 -65.12
C THR A 7 77.35 -9.51 -66.58
N PHE A 8 76.68 -10.64 -66.87
CA PHE A 8 76.35 -11.03 -68.25
C PHE A 8 75.32 -10.07 -68.88
N PHE A 9 74.33 -9.60 -68.11
CA PHE A 9 73.36 -8.60 -68.57
C PHE A 9 74.02 -7.24 -68.85
N LEU A 10 74.98 -6.81 -68.03
CA LEU A 10 75.76 -5.58 -68.29
C LEU A 10 76.69 -5.72 -69.51
N PHE A 11 77.29 -6.90 -69.71
CA PHE A 11 78.21 -7.15 -70.83
C PHE A 11 77.47 -7.23 -72.17
N CYS A 12 76.27 -7.85 -72.20
CA CYS A 12 75.40 -7.85 -73.37
C CYS A 12 74.89 -6.44 -73.73
N ILE A 13 74.66 -5.58 -72.72
CA ILE A 13 74.29 -4.18 -72.96
C ILE A 13 75.48 -3.40 -73.51
N MET A 14 76.71 -3.63 -73.03
CA MET A 14 77.91 -2.95 -73.55
C MET A 14 78.32 -3.38 -74.97
N ALA A 15 78.04 -4.62 -75.38
CA ALA A 15 78.36 -5.12 -76.72
C ALA A 15 77.43 -4.59 -77.83
N ILE A 16 76.26 -4.04 -77.48
CA ILE A 16 75.27 -3.51 -78.43
C ILE A 16 75.45 -2.00 -78.68
N ILE A 17 76.37 -1.35 -77.95
CA ILE A 17 76.54 0.12 -77.94
C ILE A 17 76.98 0.77 -79.27
N PRO A 18 77.61 0.13 -80.29
CA PRO A 18 78.02 0.90 -81.46
C PRO A 18 76.92 1.17 -82.52
N LEU A 19 75.68 0.70 -82.37
CA LEU A 19 74.71 0.68 -83.50
C LEU A 19 73.34 1.34 -83.26
N TYR A 20 73.05 1.90 -82.09
CA TYR A 20 71.84 2.73 -81.88
C TYR A 20 72.15 3.90 -80.95
N GLY A 21 71.72 5.10 -81.34
CA GLY A 21 72.12 6.38 -80.78
C GLY A 21 72.07 6.48 -79.25
N ASP A 22 73.17 6.98 -78.69
CA ASP A 22 73.50 7.16 -77.26
C ASP A 22 72.43 7.85 -76.39
N ASN A 23 71.48 8.58 -76.98
CA ASN A 23 70.51 9.37 -76.22
C ASN A 23 69.32 8.55 -75.69
N LEU A 24 68.84 7.55 -76.44
CA LEU A 24 67.60 6.83 -76.07
C LEU A 24 67.82 5.78 -74.97
N VAL A 25 69.04 5.23 -74.91
CA VAL A 25 69.46 4.29 -73.86
C VAL A 25 69.82 5.04 -72.58
N LYS A 26 70.44 6.24 -72.68
CA LYS A 26 70.68 7.11 -71.52
C LYS A 26 69.38 7.59 -70.88
N GLU A 27 68.39 8.03 -71.66
CA GLU A 27 67.09 8.45 -71.09
C GLU A 27 66.35 7.30 -70.42
N LYS A 28 66.26 6.13 -71.05
CA LYS A 28 65.58 4.96 -70.45
C LYS A 28 66.31 4.42 -69.22
N THR A 29 67.64 4.44 -69.20
CA THR A 29 68.40 4.02 -68.02
C THR A 29 68.30 5.05 -66.89
N LEU A 30 68.29 6.35 -67.19
CA LEU A 30 68.05 7.42 -66.21
C LEU A 30 66.65 7.29 -65.58
N GLN A 31 65.63 7.05 -66.41
CA GLN A 31 64.23 6.87 -65.99
C GLN A 31 64.07 5.63 -65.10
N VAL A 32 64.65 4.48 -65.48
CA VAL A 32 64.63 3.27 -64.65
C VAL A 32 65.40 3.47 -63.33
N THR A 33 66.51 4.21 -63.32
CA THR A 33 67.19 4.54 -62.05
C THR A 33 66.42 5.53 -61.18
N GLN A 34 65.63 6.43 -61.79
CA GLN A 34 64.73 7.34 -61.08
C GLN A 34 63.58 6.54 -60.46
N ASP A 35 62.94 5.67 -61.24
CA ASP A 35 61.83 4.80 -60.79
C ASP A 35 62.28 3.85 -59.67
N VAL A 36 63.48 3.28 -59.76
CA VAL A 36 64.04 2.42 -58.70
C VAL A 36 64.36 3.21 -57.43
N LYS A 37 64.83 4.46 -57.54
CA LYS A 37 65.03 5.34 -56.38
C LYS A 37 63.70 5.76 -55.76
N ASP A 38 62.70 6.06 -56.57
CA ASP A 38 61.36 6.43 -56.12
C ASP A 38 60.66 5.25 -55.44
N ILE A 39 60.72 4.04 -56.01
CA ILE A 39 60.23 2.81 -55.38
C ILE A 39 60.99 2.49 -54.07
N HIS A 40 62.29 2.78 -54.00
CA HIS A 40 63.06 2.62 -52.76
C HIS A 40 62.64 3.63 -51.67
N ASN A 41 62.38 4.89 -52.05
CA ASN A 41 61.87 5.93 -51.15
C ASN A 41 60.43 5.65 -50.68
N ILE A 42 59.59 5.08 -51.55
CA ILE A 42 58.24 4.62 -51.21
C ILE A 42 58.32 3.45 -50.22
N ASN A 43 59.16 2.45 -50.47
CA ASN A 43 59.32 1.31 -49.55
C ASN A 43 59.90 1.71 -48.19
N THR A 44 60.82 2.69 -48.14
CA THR A 44 61.37 3.17 -46.86
C THR A 44 60.37 4.00 -46.07
N SER A 45 59.58 4.86 -46.74
CA SER A 45 58.48 5.60 -46.10
C SER A 45 57.36 4.68 -45.63
N GLN A 46 56.96 3.68 -46.43
CA GLN A 46 56.01 2.63 -46.03
C GLN A 46 56.50 1.88 -44.79
N LYS A 47 57.74 1.37 -44.77
CA LYS A 47 58.32 0.70 -43.59
C LYS A 47 58.35 1.58 -42.34
N ASN A 48 58.57 2.88 -42.49
CA ASN A 48 58.51 3.82 -41.38
C ASN A 48 57.07 3.99 -40.84
N ILE A 49 56.07 4.07 -41.73
CA ILE A 49 54.65 4.13 -41.36
C ILE A 49 54.22 2.82 -40.67
N GLU A 50 54.57 1.67 -41.23
CA GLU A 50 54.32 0.35 -40.64
C GLU A 50 54.94 0.23 -39.25
N LYS A 51 56.19 0.68 -39.08
CA LYS A 51 56.88 0.68 -37.79
C LYS A 51 56.21 1.60 -36.76
N LYS A 52 55.77 2.80 -37.16
CA LYS A 52 55.05 3.73 -36.27
C LYS A 52 53.70 3.13 -35.83
N ILE A 53 52.91 2.59 -36.76
CA ILE A 53 51.61 1.98 -36.48
C ILE A 53 51.77 0.75 -35.57
N THR A 54 52.69 -0.16 -35.89
CA THR A 54 52.91 -1.37 -35.07
C THR A 54 53.40 -1.05 -33.66
N THR A 55 54.27 -0.05 -33.50
CA THR A 55 54.73 0.42 -32.17
C THR A 55 53.56 0.98 -31.36
N ARG A 56 52.70 1.78 -31.99
CA ARG A 56 51.49 2.34 -31.36
C ARG A 56 50.47 1.26 -31.00
N HIS A 57 50.23 0.33 -31.90
CA HIS A 57 49.35 -0.82 -31.68
C HIS A 57 49.79 -1.65 -30.46
N TYR A 58 51.09 -1.96 -30.38
CA TYR A 58 51.68 -2.68 -29.26
C TYR A 58 51.54 -1.91 -27.93
N TYR A 59 51.69 -0.58 -27.96
CA TYR A 59 51.46 0.26 -26.79
C TYR A 59 50.02 0.14 -26.27
N PHE A 60 49.01 0.21 -27.14
CA PHE A 60 47.61 0.08 -26.72
C PHE A 60 47.28 -1.34 -26.23
N GLU A 61 47.76 -2.37 -26.92
CA GLU A 61 47.51 -3.76 -26.53
C GLU A 61 48.14 -4.09 -25.16
N SER A 62 49.38 -3.65 -24.93
CA SER A 62 50.07 -3.84 -23.64
C SER A 62 49.41 -3.03 -22.51
N THR A 63 48.93 -1.82 -22.79
CA THR A 63 48.18 -1.00 -21.84
C THR A 63 46.85 -1.67 -21.47
N LEU A 64 46.13 -2.19 -22.45
CA LEU A 64 44.85 -2.89 -22.28
C LEU A 64 45.01 -4.16 -21.43
N LYS A 65 46.08 -4.95 -21.66
CA LYS A 65 46.43 -6.11 -20.80
C LYS A 65 46.67 -5.69 -19.34
N LYS A 66 47.40 -4.59 -19.11
CA LYS A 66 47.64 -4.06 -17.76
C LYS A 66 46.36 -3.56 -17.09
N LEU A 67 45.49 -2.86 -17.81
CA LEU A 67 44.21 -2.39 -17.28
C LEU A 67 43.30 -3.55 -16.84
N TYR A 68 43.26 -4.66 -17.60
CA TYR A 68 42.51 -5.85 -17.20
C TYR A 68 43.06 -6.53 -15.95
N LEU A 69 44.39 -6.55 -15.77
CA LEU A 69 45.00 -7.07 -14.54
C LEU A 69 44.58 -6.23 -13.32
N ILE A 70 44.60 -4.90 -13.44
CA ILE A 70 44.14 -3.99 -12.40
C ILE A 70 42.64 -4.21 -12.11
N GLU A 71 41.82 -4.36 -13.15
CA GLU A 71 40.37 -4.62 -12.99
C GLU A 71 40.09 -5.93 -12.22
N LYS A 72 40.95 -6.93 -12.36
CA LYS A 72 40.80 -8.20 -11.63
C LYS A 72 41.27 -8.12 -10.19
N GLN A 73 42.27 -7.29 -9.89
CA GLN A 73 42.97 -7.26 -8.60
C GLN A 73 42.52 -6.15 -7.64
N TYR A 74 41.90 -5.06 -8.13
CA TYR A 74 41.64 -3.85 -7.32
C TYR A 74 40.77 -4.05 -6.07
N LYS A 75 39.89 -5.06 -6.04
CA LYS A 75 39.06 -5.32 -4.85
C LYS A 75 39.87 -5.87 -3.67
N ASN A 76 40.96 -6.61 -3.95
CA ASN A 76 41.78 -7.30 -2.96
C ASN A 76 43.10 -6.58 -2.66
N SER A 77 43.39 -5.46 -3.31
CA SER A 77 44.64 -4.71 -3.14
C SER A 77 44.68 -3.88 -1.86
N THR A 78 45.89 -3.62 -1.35
CA THR A 78 46.12 -2.72 -0.21
C THR A 78 45.85 -1.26 -0.58
N ASN A 79 45.73 -0.37 0.41
CA ASN A 79 45.43 1.05 0.15
C ASN A 79 46.54 1.76 -0.65
N GLU A 80 47.79 1.36 -0.49
CA GLU A 80 48.94 1.87 -1.23
C GLU A 80 48.91 1.38 -2.70
N GLN A 81 48.68 0.07 -2.91
CA GLN A 81 48.51 -0.51 -4.25
C GLN A 81 47.31 0.08 -5.00
N LEU A 82 46.23 0.43 -4.29
CA LEU A 82 45.09 1.14 -4.88
C LEU A 82 45.45 2.55 -5.35
N LYS A 83 46.26 3.27 -4.58
CA LYS A 83 46.73 4.61 -4.93
C LYS A 83 47.64 4.58 -6.15
N ASP A 84 48.54 3.61 -6.23
CA ASP A 84 49.42 3.41 -7.38
C ASP A 84 48.65 2.99 -8.63
N SER A 85 47.66 2.12 -8.46
CA SER A 85 46.77 1.71 -9.56
C SER A 85 45.96 2.90 -10.07
N LEU A 86 45.46 3.75 -9.18
CA LEU A 86 44.71 4.95 -9.51
C LEU A 86 45.57 5.98 -10.24
N SER A 87 46.77 6.28 -9.74
CA SER A 87 47.69 7.24 -10.37
C SER A 87 48.13 6.78 -11.77
N TYR A 88 48.38 5.48 -11.95
CA TYR A 88 48.69 4.88 -13.25
C TYR A 88 47.55 5.04 -14.26
N VAL A 89 46.32 4.74 -13.82
CA VAL A 89 45.12 4.83 -14.68
C VAL A 89 44.79 6.28 -15.00
N GLU A 90 44.93 7.20 -14.05
CA GLU A 90 44.75 8.64 -14.27
C GLU A 90 45.77 9.19 -15.26
N ALA A 91 47.05 8.79 -15.18
CA ALA A 91 48.07 9.22 -16.12
C ALA A 91 47.75 8.78 -17.56
N ILE A 92 47.32 7.52 -17.74
CA ILE A 92 46.88 7.02 -19.05
C ILE A 92 45.66 7.80 -19.54
N TRP A 93 44.64 7.93 -18.69
CA TRP A 93 43.40 8.60 -19.05
C TRP A 93 43.62 10.08 -19.42
N ARG A 94 44.37 10.84 -18.62
CA ARG A 94 44.75 12.24 -18.92
C ARG A 94 45.46 12.35 -20.26
N GLY A 95 46.40 11.42 -20.52
CA GLY A 95 47.14 11.37 -21.78
C GLY A 95 46.24 11.13 -23.00
N LEU A 96 45.25 10.25 -22.87
CA LEU A 96 44.29 9.97 -23.95
C LEU A 96 43.31 11.13 -24.14
N VAL A 97 42.75 11.71 -23.07
CA VAL A 97 41.80 12.83 -23.18
C VAL A 97 42.43 14.04 -23.85
N LYS A 98 43.63 14.45 -23.40
CA LYS A 98 44.37 15.57 -24.01
C LYS A 98 44.66 15.32 -25.49
N ARG A 99 45.03 14.10 -25.85
CA ARG A 99 45.23 13.71 -27.26
C ARG A 99 43.93 13.77 -28.04
N SER A 100 42.80 13.30 -27.52
CA SER A 100 41.54 13.38 -28.27
C SER A 100 41.04 14.81 -28.49
N PHE A 101 41.28 15.73 -27.55
CA PHE A 101 40.79 17.11 -27.64
C PHE A 101 41.69 18.03 -28.49
N ALA A 102 43.01 17.87 -28.41
CA ALA A 102 43.97 18.57 -29.28
C ALA A 102 43.72 18.31 -30.79
N ASN A 103 42.95 17.26 -31.10
CA ASN A 103 42.64 16.80 -32.44
C ASN A 103 41.23 17.15 -32.94
N MET A 104 40.38 17.80 -32.13
CA MET A 104 39.16 18.44 -32.68
C MET A 104 39.51 19.65 -33.54
N SER A 105 40.64 20.32 -33.25
CA SER A 105 41.36 21.16 -34.20
C SER A 105 42.21 20.27 -35.12
N SER A 106 41.55 19.68 -36.13
CA SER A 106 42.10 19.27 -37.43
C SER A 106 43.55 18.74 -37.53
N GLU A 107 44.06 17.88 -36.65
CA GLU A 107 45.47 17.46 -36.81
C GLU A 107 45.86 16.05 -36.33
N PHE A 108 44.93 15.11 -36.13
CA PHE A 108 45.33 13.73 -35.79
C PHE A 108 45.90 12.91 -36.96
N LEU A 109 45.96 13.49 -38.16
CA LEU A 109 46.63 12.89 -39.30
C LEU A 109 47.68 13.81 -39.94
N GLN A 110 48.00 14.97 -39.34
CA GLN A 110 48.89 15.96 -39.98
C GLN A 110 50.17 16.31 -39.24
N GLU A 111 50.34 15.96 -37.97
CA GLU A 111 51.69 15.93 -37.40
C GLU A 111 52.25 14.50 -37.45
N ASP A 112 53.33 14.35 -38.23
CA ASP A 112 54.20 13.17 -38.41
C ASP A 112 53.88 12.15 -39.52
N LEU A 113 53.01 12.51 -40.47
CA LEU A 113 52.98 11.94 -41.83
C LEU A 113 53.41 13.04 -42.81
N PRO A 114 54.39 12.81 -43.71
CA PRO A 114 54.59 13.75 -44.81
C PRO A 114 53.25 13.88 -45.53
N LYS A 115 52.76 15.11 -45.74
CA LYS A 115 51.63 15.37 -46.61
C LYS A 115 51.90 14.65 -47.94
N ILE A 116 51.23 13.53 -48.17
CA ILE A 116 51.02 13.07 -49.53
C ILE A 116 49.95 14.03 -50.03
N ASN A 117 50.40 15.10 -50.68
CA ASN A 117 49.52 15.83 -51.59
C ASN A 117 48.94 14.77 -52.51
N THR A 118 47.67 14.41 -52.30
CA THR A 118 46.87 13.82 -53.35
C THR A 118 46.78 14.89 -54.43
N THR A 119 47.77 14.82 -55.31
CA THR A 119 47.62 14.97 -56.76
C THR A 119 47.08 16.31 -57.24
N GLU A 120 48.00 17.21 -57.61
CA GLU A 120 47.72 18.11 -58.74
C GLU A 120 48.95 18.52 -59.57
N PRO A 121 50.23 18.32 -59.15
CA PRO A 121 51.36 18.36 -60.09
C PRO A 121 52.14 17.04 -60.26
N PHE A 122 51.82 15.98 -59.50
CA PHE A 122 52.62 14.74 -59.47
C PHE A 122 52.02 13.57 -60.28
N LEU A 123 50.70 13.57 -60.57
CA LEU A 123 50.05 12.55 -61.40
C LEU A 123 50.35 12.71 -62.90
N GLU A 124 50.63 13.92 -63.39
CA GLU A 124 50.86 14.13 -64.82
C GLU A 124 52.17 13.51 -65.34
N LYS A 125 53.12 13.17 -64.46
CA LYS A 125 54.44 12.63 -64.86
C LYS A 125 54.61 11.12 -64.73
N MET A 126 53.63 10.37 -64.21
CA MET A 126 53.79 8.93 -63.93
C MET A 126 52.74 8.03 -64.59
N ASN A 127 52.40 8.30 -65.85
CA ASN A 127 51.54 7.44 -66.67
C ASN A 127 52.26 6.22 -67.27
N THR A 128 53.16 5.55 -66.54
CA THR A 128 53.92 4.39 -67.06
C THR A 128 54.19 3.29 -66.03
N SER A 129 53.15 2.66 -65.44
CA SER A 129 53.18 1.23 -65.02
C SER A 129 51.93 0.82 -64.19
N GLU A 130 51.12 -0.08 -64.74
CA GLU A 130 49.92 -0.70 -64.12
C GLU A 130 50.23 -1.43 -62.79
N LYS A 131 51.45 -1.92 -62.59
CA LYS A 131 51.87 -2.62 -61.36
C LYS A 131 52.09 -1.70 -60.15
N VAL A 132 52.33 -0.41 -60.38
CA VAL A 132 52.61 0.56 -59.30
C VAL A 132 51.29 1.04 -58.70
N SER A 133 50.28 1.33 -59.52
CA SER A 133 48.93 1.70 -59.05
C SER A 133 48.24 0.57 -58.27
N GLU A 134 48.39 -0.68 -58.71
CA GLU A 134 47.86 -1.86 -57.98
C GLU A 134 48.50 -1.99 -56.59
N HIS A 135 49.84 -1.84 -56.50
CA HIS A 135 50.57 -1.88 -55.24
C HIS A 135 50.15 -0.77 -54.26
N TYR A 136 49.90 0.44 -54.76
CA TYR A 136 49.38 1.55 -53.95
C TYR A 136 47.98 1.26 -53.42
N SER A 137 47.08 0.72 -54.23
CA SER A 137 45.71 0.40 -53.79
C SER A 137 45.66 -0.69 -52.71
N ILE A 138 46.55 -1.69 -52.79
CA ILE A 138 46.68 -2.76 -51.78
C ILE A 138 47.24 -2.18 -50.47
N PHE A 139 48.26 -1.34 -50.55
CA PHE A 139 48.84 -0.67 -49.39
C PHE A 139 47.84 0.28 -48.72
N ASP A 140 47.08 1.05 -49.49
CA ASP A 140 46.05 1.96 -48.98
C ASP A 140 44.91 1.20 -48.28
N ASN A 141 44.45 0.08 -48.85
CA ASN A 141 43.49 -0.81 -48.19
C ASN A 141 44.04 -1.42 -46.89
N TRP A 142 45.30 -1.85 -46.89
CA TRP A 142 45.97 -2.34 -45.67
C TRP A 142 46.10 -1.24 -44.60
N LEU A 143 46.49 -0.04 -45.02
CA LEU A 143 46.70 1.12 -44.16
C LEU A 143 45.38 1.55 -43.51
N ASN A 144 44.31 1.70 -44.30
CA ASN A 144 42.97 2.04 -43.81
C ASN A 144 42.46 1.00 -42.82
N LYS A 145 42.63 -0.30 -43.11
CA LYS A 145 42.24 -1.37 -42.17
C LYS A 145 43.02 -1.32 -40.86
N LYS A 146 44.32 -1.00 -40.90
CA LYS A 146 45.16 -0.88 -39.70
C LYS A 146 44.86 0.37 -38.89
N ILE A 147 44.52 1.47 -39.55
CA ILE A 147 44.06 2.70 -38.89
C ILE A 147 42.73 2.44 -38.16
N ASP A 148 41.78 1.74 -38.80
CA ASP A 148 40.51 1.33 -38.17
C ASP A 148 40.74 0.49 -36.91
N ASP A 149 41.61 -0.53 -36.98
CA ASP A 149 41.94 -1.40 -35.85
C ASP A 149 42.59 -0.61 -34.68
N ASP A 150 43.52 0.28 -35.00
CA ASP A 150 44.18 1.16 -34.02
C ASP A 150 43.20 2.13 -33.35
N GLN A 151 42.27 2.70 -34.13
CA GLN A 151 41.23 3.58 -33.61
C GLN A 151 40.27 2.84 -32.68
N ASN A 152 39.89 1.60 -33.01
CA ASN A 152 39.05 0.79 -32.12
C ASN A 152 39.77 0.46 -30.81
N LEU A 153 41.06 0.08 -30.88
CA LEU A 153 41.87 -0.15 -29.68
C LEU A 153 42.01 1.12 -28.83
N TYR A 154 42.25 2.27 -29.45
CA TYR A 154 42.28 3.56 -28.78
C TYR A 154 40.98 3.84 -28.02
N ASN A 155 39.82 3.71 -28.69
CA ASN A 155 38.51 3.91 -28.09
C ASN A 155 38.25 2.92 -26.96
N THR A 156 38.65 1.67 -27.12
CA THR A 156 38.50 0.63 -26.08
C THR A 156 39.33 0.96 -24.84
N VAL A 157 40.59 1.38 -25.01
CA VAL A 157 41.45 1.79 -23.89
C VAL A 157 40.90 3.04 -23.20
N LEU A 158 40.38 4.01 -23.95
CA LEU A 158 39.75 5.21 -23.41
C LEU A 158 38.52 4.87 -22.54
N LEU A 159 37.63 4.02 -23.05
CA LEU A 159 36.42 3.60 -22.33
C LEU A 159 36.74 2.77 -21.07
N LEU A 160 37.66 1.81 -21.17
CA LEU A 160 38.06 0.97 -20.04
C LEU A 160 38.79 1.76 -18.96
N SER A 161 39.73 2.64 -19.35
CA SER A 161 40.46 3.48 -18.39
C SER A 161 39.52 4.42 -17.63
N GLY A 162 38.53 5.04 -18.31
CA GLY A 162 37.50 5.86 -17.66
C GLY A 162 36.61 5.06 -16.69
N LYS A 163 36.13 3.89 -17.10
CA LYS A 163 35.31 3.00 -16.26
C LYS A 163 36.08 2.51 -15.03
N LEU A 164 37.33 2.12 -15.21
CA LEU A 164 38.20 1.63 -14.15
C LEU A 164 38.61 2.75 -13.18
N ARG A 165 38.89 3.96 -13.69
CA ARG A 165 39.10 5.16 -12.87
C ARG A 165 37.91 5.40 -11.94
N SER A 166 36.68 5.36 -12.46
CA SER A 166 35.48 5.52 -11.63
C SER A 166 35.36 4.44 -10.54
N LYS A 167 35.61 3.17 -10.87
CA LYS A 167 35.59 2.06 -9.89
C LYS A 167 36.65 2.24 -8.80
N LEU A 168 37.88 2.58 -9.17
CA LEU A 168 38.98 2.79 -8.23
C LEU A 168 38.70 3.97 -7.30
N VAL A 169 38.22 5.09 -7.86
CA VAL A 169 37.80 6.25 -7.06
C VAL A 169 36.71 5.84 -6.06
N GLN A 170 35.65 5.15 -6.47
CA GLN A 170 34.62 4.70 -5.55
C GLN A 170 35.14 3.81 -4.41
N GLU A 171 36.02 2.84 -4.71
CA GLU A 171 36.60 1.97 -3.68
C GLU A 171 37.54 2.71 -2.72
N THR A 172 38.32 3.69 -3.22
CA THR A 172 39.17 4.52 -2.34
C THR A 172 38.35 5.35 -1.35
N ILE A 173 37.19 5.88 -1.76
CA ILE A 173 36.28 6.61 -0.86
C ILE A 173 35.62 5.68 0.15
N LYS A 174 35.16 4.49 -0.28
CA LYS A 174 34.56 3.52 0.65
C LYS A 174 35.50 3.14 1.78
N ARG A 175 36.81 3.14 1.52
CA ARG A 175 37.87 2.85 2.50
C ARG A 175 38.31 4.08 3.31
N GLY A 176 37.66 5.24 3.14
CA GLY A 176 37.91 6.45 3.91
C GLY A 176 39.18 7.22 3.56
N ASN A 177 39.79 6.97 2.39
CA ASN A 177 41.01 7.68 1.98
C ASN A 177 40.70 9.10 1.46
N GLU A 178 41.27 10.12 2.11
CA GLU A 178 41.08 11.54 1.76
C GLU A 178 41.82 12.01 0.50
N TYR A 179 42.68 11.16 -0.09
CA TYR A 179 43.51 11.50 -1.26
C TYR A 179 42.71 12.04 -2.47
N VAL A 180 41.44 11.64 -2.61
CA VAL A 180 40.59 12.09 -3.72
C VAL A 180 39.94 13.46 -3.47
N ASN A 181 39.89 13.92 -2.22
CA ASN A 181 39.18 15.15 -1.83
C ASN A 181 40.10 16.37 -1.69
N THR A 182 41.41 16.25 -1.93
CA THR A 182 42.34 17.37 -1.85
C THR A 182 42.23 18.27 -3.08
N PHE A 183 41.73 19.50 -2.89
CA PHE A 183 41.68 20.55 -3.92
C PHE A 183 43.10 20.98 -4.31
N THR A 184 43.62 20.40 -5.38
CA THR A 184 44.94 20.69 -5.98
C THR A 184 44.76 21.28 -7.38
N MET A 185 45.76 21.96 -7.95
CA MET A 185 45.65 22.47 -9.33
C MET A 185 45.36 21.33 -10.34
N THR A 186 45.88 20.13 -10.06
CA THR A 186 45.57 18.90 -10.82
C THR A 186 44.11 18.46 -10.75
N TYR A 187 43.39 18.81 -9.69
CA TYR A 187 41.96 18.52 -9.54
C TYR A 187 41.12 19.30 -10.55
N PHE A 188 41.43 20.59 -10.76
CA PHE A 188 40.74 21.43 -11.73
C PHE A 188 41.03 21.01 -13.18
N ASP A 189 42.29 20.64 -13.46
CA ASP A 189 42.65 20.09 -14.76
C ASP A 189 41.88 18.79 -15.05
N ASP A 190 41.73 17.90 -14.07
CA ASP A 190 40.95 16.67 -14.20
C ASP A 190 39.46 16.91 -14.40
N LEU A 191 38.91 17.92 -13.74
CA LEU A 191 37.53 18.35 -13.91
C LEU A 191 37.29 18.86 -15.35
N ILE A 192 38.18 19.72 -15.86
CA ILE A 192 38.12 20.21 -17.25
C ILE A 192 38.20 19.03 -18.23
N ASN A 193 39.12 18.09 -18.00
CA ASN A 193 39.24 16.88 -18.81
C ASN A 193 37.97 16.01 -18.74
N GLU A 194 37.30 15.93 -17.58
CA GLU A 194 36.01 15.23 -17.42
C GLU A 194 34.87 15.90 -18.17
N ILE A 195 34.87 17.23 -18.31
CA ILE A 195 33.89 17.94 -19.15
C ILE A 195 34.19 17.71 -20.63
N GLN A 196 35.45 17.82 -21.03
CA GLN A 196 35.88 17.70 -22.42
C GLN A 196 35.67 16.30 -23.01
N ILE A 197 35.77 15.25 -22.19
CA ILE A 197 35.58 13.87 -22.65
C ILE A 197 34.11 13.52 -22.96
N ILE A 198 33.13 14.27 -22.44
CA ILE A 198 31.70 13.99 -22.57
C ILE A 198 31.27 13.73 -24.04
N PRO A 199 31.49 14.67 -24.99
CA PRO A 199 31.11 14.44 -26.39
C PRO A 199 31.92 13.32 -27.05
N ILE A 200 33.20 13.19 -26.66
CA ILE A 200 34.13 12.20 -27.23
C ILE A 200 33.73 10.78 -26.83
N ARG A 201 33.23 10.58 -25.61
CA ARG A 201 32.84 9.27 -25.12
C ARG A 201 31.62 8.70 -25.85
N TRP A 202 30.61 9.53 -26.14
CA TRP A 202 29.47 9.13 -26.97
C TRP A 202 29.89 8.80 -28.41
N GLY A 203 30.81 9.58 -28.98
CA GLY A 203 31.40 9.27 -30.28
C GLY A 203 32.16 7.94 -30.25
N ALA A 204 33.00 7.73 -29.23
CA ALA A 204 33.80 6.52 -29.07
C ALA A 204 32.97 5.25 -28.85
N THR A 205 31.86 5.32 -28.11
CA THR A 205 30.95 4.18 -27.95
C THR A 205 30.27 3.83 -29.27
N LEU A 206 29.73 4.82 -30.00
CA LEU A 206 29.11 4.59 -31.30
C LEU A 206 30.10 4.04 -32.33
N VAL A 207 31.27 4.66 -32.43
CA VAL A 207 32.32 4.27 -33.38
C VAL A 207 32.87 2.88 -33.05
N SER A 208 33.11 2.56 -31.78
CA SER A 208 33.54 1.21 -31.34
C SER A 208 32.51 0.14 -31.73
N LYS A 209 31.21 0.41 -31.55
CA LYS A 209 30.14 -0.53 -31.94
C LYS A 209 30.04 -0.70 -33.46
N ILE A 210 30.18 0.37 -34.24
CA ILE A 210 30.23 0.30 -35.70
C ILE A 210 31.40 -0.57 -36.17
N TYR A 211 32.57 -0.42 -35.54
CA TYR A 211 33.73 -1.26 -35.85
C TYR A 211 33.54 -2.72 -35.41
N ASP A 212 32.90 -2.98 -34.27
CA ASP A 212 32.57 -4.35 -33.84
C ASP A 212 31.61 -5.03 -34.83
N TRP A 213 30.64 -4.29 -35.36
CA TRP A 213 29.77 -4.78 -36.44
C TRP A 213 30.56 -5.09 -37.70
N LYS A 214 31.42 -4.17 -38.17
CA LYS A 214 32.29 -4.37 -39.34
C LYS A 214 33.21 -5.58 -39.15
N ARG A 215 33.75 -5.79 -37.95
CA ARG A 215 34.58 -6.96 -37.59
C ARG A 215 33.77 -8.25 -37.61
N ASN A 216 32.58 -8.25 -37.04
CA ASN A 216 31.70 -9.42 -37.02
C ASN A 216 31.23 -9.82 -38.42
N VAL A 217 31.02 -8.85 -39.33
CA VAL A 217 30.78 -9.13 -40.76
C VAL A 217 31.99 -9.83 -41.39
N ASN A 218 33.21 -9.39 -41.08
CA ASN A 218 34.45 -9.97 -41.63
C ASN A 218 34.77 -11.38 -41.08
N ILE A 219 34.16 -11.82 -39.98
CA ILE A 219 34.30 -13.18 -39.42
C ILE A 219 33.47 -14.21 -40.23
N GLY A 220 32.59 -13.76 -41.14
CA GLY A 220 31.77 -14.60 -42.01
C GLY A 220 30.43 -15.00 -41.39
N VAL A 221 29.87 -16.15 -41.80
CA VAL A 221 28.48 -16.58 -41.47
C VAL A 221 28.19 -16.61 -39.96
N LYS A 222 29.17 -16.98 -39.13
CA LYS A 222 29.03 -16.99 -37.66
C LYS A 222 28.82 -15.59 -37.07
N GLY A 223 29.49 -14.57 -37.60
CA GLY A 223 29.36 -13.20 -37.12
C GLY A 223 28.09 -12.52 -37.64
N ILE A 224 27.65 -12.84 -38.85
CA ILE A 224 26.36 -12.40 -39.40
C ILE A 224 25.19 -12.93 -38.55
N LYS A 225 25.25 -14.18 -38.07
CA LYS A 225 24.23 -14.75 -37.16
C LYS A 225 24.10 -13.98 -35.84
N ILE A 226 25.22 -13.52 -35.27
CA ILE A 226 25.23 -12.72 -34.04
C ILE A 226 24.55 -11.37 -34.29
N ILE A 227 24.92 -10.69 -35.39
CA ILE A 227 24.31 -9.40 -35.76
C ILE A 227 22.81 -9.53 -36.02
N ILE A 228 22.37 -10.57 -36.75
CA ILE A 228 20.95 -10.80 -37.02
C ILE A 228 20.17 -11.08 -35.73
N SER A 229 20.75 -11.85 -34.80
CA SER A 229 20.14 -12.10 -33.49
C SER A 229 19.98 -10.81 -32.68
N ASP A 230 20.99 -9.95 -32.66
CA ASP A 230 20.95 -8.67 -31.94
C ASP A 230 19.93 -7.71 -32.57
N ILE A 231 19.88 -7.62 -33.91
CA ILE A 231 18.89 -6.81 -34.63
C ILE A 231 17.47 -7.32 -34.38
N LEU A 232 17.24 -8.63 -34.42
CA LEU A 232 15.92 -9.22 -34.14
C LEU A 232 15.49 -8.97 -32.70
N LEU A 233 16.41 -9.07 -31.73
CA LEU A 233 16.14 -8.72 -30.33
C LEU A 233 15.76 -7.24 -30.18
N MET A 234 16.48 -6.32 -30.83
CA MET A 234 16.14 -4.89 -30.82
C MET A 234 14.81 -4.58 -31.52
N LEU A 235 14.50 -5.24 -32.65
CA LEU A 235 13.22 -5.06 -33.34
C LEU A 235 12.06 -5.61 -32.51
N SER A 236 12.23 -6.79 -31.90
CA SER A 236 11.21 -7.39 -31.03
C SER A 236 10.94 -6.53 -29.79
N SER A 237 11.98 -5.89 -29.23
CA SER A 237 11.84 -5.02 -28.07
C SER A 237 11.12 -3.73 -28.41
N LEU A 238 11.46 -3.10 -29.53
CA LEU A 238 10.77 -1.92 -30.06
C LEU A 238 9.31 -2.22 -30.39
N ILE A 239 9.03 -3.36 -31.01
CA ILE A 239 7.65 -3.81 -31.32
C ILE A 239 6.87 -4.07 -30.03
N SER A 240 7.47 -4.71 -29.03
CA SER A 240 6.82 -4.97 -27.73
C SER A 240 6.51 -3.67 -26.98
N ILE A 241 7.44 -2.71 -26.96
CA ILE A 241 7.23 -1.39 -26.36
C ILE A 241 6.13 -0.64 -27.13
N PHE A 242 6.15 -0.68 -28.46
CA PHE A 242 5.14 -0.05 -29.30
C PHE A 242 3.75 -0.65 -29.10
N LEU A 243 3.61 -1.98 -29.04
CA LEU A 243 2.34 -2.66 -28.78
C LEU A 243 1.81 -2.35 -27.38
N LEU A 244 2.68 -2.23 -26.38
CA LEU A 244 2.30 -1.84 -25.02
C LEU A 244 1.84 -0.38 -24.94
N ILE A 245 2.51 0.54 -25.65
CA ILE A 245 2.11 1.95 -25.76
C ILE A 245 0.80 2.10 -26.55
N PHE A 246 0.63 1.36 -27.64
CA PHE A 246 -0.59 1.39 -28.45
C PHE A 246 -1.81 0.92 -27.67
N ASN A 247 -1.65 -0.12 -26.83
CA ASN A 247 -2.71 -0.64 -25.97
C ASN A 247 -2.83 0.09 -24.62
N PHE A 248 -1.94 1.05 -24.33
CA PHE A 248 -1.88 1.75 -23.05
C PHE A 248 -3.21 2.45 -22.73
N THR A 249 -3.82 3.11 -23.70
CA THR A 249 -5.08 3.86 -23.50
C THR A 249 -6.23 2.94 -23.12
N LYS A 250 -6.33 1.75 -23.74
CA LYS A 250 -7.35 0.75 -23.41
C LYS A 250 -7.15 0.17 -22.01
N ILE A 251 -5.91 -0.19 -21.67
CA ILE A 251 -5.57 -0.79 -20.37
C ILE A 251 -5.75 0.23 -19.24
N SER A 252 -5.31 1.47 -19.46
CA SER A 252 -5.49 2.60 -18.55
C SER A 252 -6.97 2.81 -18.23
N ASN A 253 -7.81 2.91 -19.27
CA ASN A 253 -9.25 3.12 -19.09
C ASN A 253 -9.92 1.95 -18.38
N PHE A 254 -9.50 0.70 -18.67
CA PHE A 254 -10.01 -0.48 -17.97
C PHE A 254 -9.70 -0.41 -16.47
N ILE A 255 -8.45 -0.10 -16.09
CA ILE A 255 -8.03 -0.04 -14.69
C ILE A 255 -8.71 1.10 -13.95
N GLU A 256 -8.82 2.28 -14.57
CA GLU A 256 -9.55 3.41 -13.98
C GLU A 256 -11.03 3.06 -13.73
N SER A 257 -11.67 2.40 -14.69
CA SER A 257 -13.07 1.97 -14.58
C SER A 257 -13.29 0.83 -13.57
N PHE A 258 -12.33 -0.09 -13.47
CA PHE A 258 -12.35 -1.15 -12.46
C PHE A 258 -12.16 -0.55 -11.07
N GLY A 259 -11.23 0.39 -10.94
CA GLY A 259 -10.97 1.11 -9.71
C GLY A 259 -12.18 1.93 -9.25
N SER A 260 -12.89 2.60 -10.16
CA SER A 260 -14.09 3.37 -9.82
C SER A 260 -15.26 2.48 -9.35
N ARG A 261 -15.48 1.32 -9.98
CA ARG A 261 -16.54 0.37 -9.56
C ARG A 261 -16.29 -0.19 -8.15
N ILE A 262 -15.04 -0.51 -7.82
CA ILE A 262 -14.67 -0.97 -6.47
C ILE A 262 -14.92 0.11 -5.40
N LEU A 263 -14.69 1.38 -5.75
CA LEU A 263 -14.95 2.51 -4.86
C LEU A 263 -16.45 2.73 -4.62
N GLU A 264 -17.32 2.35 -5.56
CA GLU A 264 -18.77 2.47 -5.45
C GLU A 264 -19.43 1.33 -4.64
N ASP A 265 -18.96 0.08 -4.78
CA ASP A 265 -19.74 -1.08 -4.30
C ASP A 265 -19.50 -1.52 -2.84
N LYS A 266 -18.31 -1.32 -2.23
CA LYS A 266 -18.01 -1.99 -0.93
C LYS A 266 -17.16 -1.23 0.10
N ILE A 267 -16.45 -0.15 -0.28
CA ILE A 267 -15.38 0.43 0.58
C ILE A 267 -15.82 1.69 1.36
N LYS A 268 -17.05 2.19 1.19
CA LYS A 268 -17.56 3.30 2.03
C LYS A 268 -17.60 2.97 3.52
N LYS A 269 -17.63 1.69 3.90
CA LYS A 269 -17.62 1.22 5.29
C LYS A 269 -16.25 1.39 5.99
N TYR A 270 -15.16 1.55 5.23
CA TYR A 270 -13.80 1.72 5.75
C TYR A 270 -13.09 2.92 5.11
N ASN A 271 -13.21 4.09 5.74
CA ASN A 271 -12.73 5.38 5.23
C ASN A 271 -11.24 5.43 4.85
N PHE A 272 -10.37 4.68 5.56
CA PHE A 272 -8.94 4.64 5.25
C PHE A 272 -8.63 3.91 3.94
N PHE A 273 -9.17 2.70 3.77
CA PHE A 273 -8.94 1.92 2.55
C PHE A 273 -9.53 2.62 1.33
N TYR A 274 -10.67 3.28 1.49
CA TYR A 274 -11.25 4.14 0.46
C TYR A 274 -10.29 5.27 0.05
N TYR A 275 -9.61 5.90 1.02
CA TYR A 275 -8.64 6.97 0.76
C TYR A 275 -7.41 6.47 0.00
N VAL A 276 -6.81 5.38 0.45
CA VAL A 276 -5.66 4.76 -0.23
C VAL A 276 -6.04 4.37 -1.66
N PHE A 277 -7.18 3.73 -1.84
CA PHE A 277 -7.63 3.26 -3.14
C PHE A 277 -7.98 4.42 -4.10
N TYR A 278 -8.53 5.53 -3.58
CA TYR A 278 -8.74 6.76 -4.34
C TYR A 278 -7.43 7.36 -4.89
N LEU A 279 -6.36 7.38 -4.07
CA LEU A 279 -5.05 7.85 -4.50
C LEU A 279 -4.38 6.86 -5.46
N VAL A 280 -4.45 5.56 -5.19
CA VAL A 280 -3.86 4.52 -6.05
C VAL A 280 -4.50 4.53 -7.44
N ASN A 281 -5.83 4.65 -7.52
CA ASN A 281 -6.53 4.72 -8.80
C ASN A 281 -6.04 5.91 -9.65
N ALA A 282 -5.69 7.03 -9.01
CA ALA A 282 -5.21 8.25 -9.69
C ALA A 282 -3.89 8.11 -10.44
N VAL A 283 -3.06 7.19 -10.00
CA VAL A 283 -1.68 7.02 -10.48
C VAL A 283 -1.54 5.71 -11.26
N SER A 284 -2.57 4.87 -11.25
CA SER A 284 -2.56 3.52 -11.82
C SER A 284 -2.04 3.48 -13.26
N SER A 285 -2.48 4.40 -14.11
CA SER A 285 -2.04 4.55 -15.50
C SER A 285 -0.54 4.87 -15.61
N LEU A 286 -0.02 5.79 -14.80
CA LEU A 286 1.39 6.16 -14.79
C LEU A 286 2.28 5.06 -14.21
N VAL A 287 1.82 4.33 -13.19
CA VAL A 287 2.53 3.15 -12.66
C VAL A 287 2.66 2.08 -13.73
N LEU A 288 1.62 1.87 -14.54
CA LEU A 288 1.67 0.95 -15.68
C LEU A 288 2.69 1.40 -16.73
N MET A 289 2.73 2.70 -17.04
CA MET A 289 3.74 3.25 -17.94
C MET A 289 5.16 3.01 -17.41
N LEU A 290 5.36 3.14 -16.10
CA LEU A 290 6.65 2.87 -15.44
C LEU A 290 7.04 1.38 -15.54
N VAL A 291 6.08 0.46 -15.39
CA VAL A 291 6.33 -0.97 -15.61
C VAL A 291 6.72 -1.26 -17.06
N ILE A 292 6.01 -0.67 -18.03
CA ILE A 292 6.30 -0.84 -19.47
C ILE A 292 7.71 -0.35 -19.82
N ILE A 293 8.10 0.83 -19.33
CA ILE A 293 9.42 1.40 -19.61
C ILE A 293 10.53 0.57 -18.96
N ASN A 294 10.33 0.05 -17.74
CA ASN A 294 11.33 -0.81 -17.10
C ASN A 294 11.46 -2.17 -17.80
N ILE A 295 10.35 -2.76 -18.28
CA ILE A 295 10.40 -3.97 -19.12
C ILE A 295 11.17 -3.65 -20.42
N GLY A 296 10.87 -2.52 -21.06
CA GLY A 296 11.60 -2.07 -22.25
C GLY A 296 13.10 -1.89 -22.00
N GLY A 297 13.47 -1.24 -20.90
CA GLY A 297 14.86 -1.06 -20.49
C GLY A 297 15.58 -2.38 -20.20
N PHE A 298 14.91 -3.34 -19.55
CA PHE A 298 15.45 -4.67 -19.30
C PHE A 298 15.73 -5.43 -20.61
N VAL A 299 14.84 -5.32 -21.61
CA VAL A 299 15.05 -5.97 -22.91
C VAL A 299 16.17 -5.28 -23.70
N ILE A 300 16.26 -3.94 -23.67
CA ILE A 300 17.36 -3.19 -24.32
C ILE A 300 18.71 -3.58 -23.71
N ARG A 301 18.77 -3.82 -22.40
CA ARG A 301 19.97 -4.27 -21.69
C ARG A 301 20.47 -5.66 -22.15
N LEU A 302 19.58 -6.51 -22.67
CA LEU A 302 19.96 -7.79 -23.25
C LEU A 302 20.52 -7.67 -24.68
N SER A 303 20.41 -6.49 -25.30
CA SER A 303 20.93 -6.24 -26.64
C SER A 303 22.41 -5.81 -26.63
N SER A 304 23.03 -5.78 -27.81
CA SER A 304 24.40 -5.28 -27.99
C SER A 304 24.59 -3.80 -27.65
N VAL A 305 23.50 -3.05 -27.44
CA VAL A 305 23.49 -1.61 -27.14
C VAL A 305 22.92 -1.36 -25.73
N ASP A 306 23.57 -1.93 -24.72
CA ASP A 306 23.22 -1.77 -23.30
C ASP A 306 23.18 -0.29 -22.89
N GLU A 307 24.01 0.56 -23.50
CA GLU A 307 24.09 1.98 -23.19
C GLU A 307 22.77 2.74 -23.45
N LEU A 308 21.93 2.27 -24.38
CA LEU A 308 20.60 2.85 -24.64
C LEU A 308 19.58 2.51 -23.54
N SER A 309 19.82 1.46 -22.75
CA SER A 309 18.93 1.10 -21.63
C SER A 309 18.92 2.22 -20.58
N GLU A 310 20.01 2.97 -20.44
CA GLU A 310 20.14 4.06 -19.47
C GLU A 310 19.22 5.25 -19.77
N LEU A 311 18.81 5.44 -21.04
CA LEU A 311 17.79 6.45 -21.41
C LEU A 311 16.41 6.14 -20.82
N THR A 312 16.11 4.87 -20.54
CA THR A 312 14.83 4.49 -19.92
C THR A 312 14.72 5.00 -18.48
N ASN A 313 15.85 5.14 -17.78
CA ASN A 313 15.87 5.72 -16.43
C ASN A 313 15.46 7.20 -16.42
N LEU A 314 15.78 7.97 -17.47
CA LEU A 314 15.34 9.36 -17.60
C LEU A 314 13.81 9.45 -17.73
N ALA A 315 13.21 8.54 -18.52
CA ALA A 315 11.76 8.43 -18.63
C ALA A 315 11.12 8.05 -17.28
N ASN A 316 11.75 7.17 -16.50
CA ASN A 316 11.30 6.82 -15.15
C ASN A 316 11.25 8.06 -14.23
N TYR A 317 12.29 8.90 -14.21
CA TYR A 317 12.29 10.12 -13.38
C TYR A 317 11.20 11.11 -13.79
N TYR A 318 10.91 11.26 -15.08
CA TYR A 318 9.79 12.08 -15.54
C TYR A 318 8.43 11.54 -15.06
N ILE A 319 8.27 10.22 -15.05
CA ILE A 319 7.06 9.58 -14.52
C ILE A 319 6.95 9.84 -13.02
N PHE A 320 8.00 9.64 -12.24
CA PHE A 320 7.99 9.92 -10.80
C PHE A 320 7.63 11.37 -10.49
N TYR A 321 8.11 12.33 -11.30
CA TYR A 321 7.71 13.73 -11.23
C TYR A 321 6.19 13.91 -11.41
N LYS A 322 5.61 13.31 -12.46
CA LYS A 322 4.15 13.36 -12.72
C LYS A 322 3.33 12.70 -11.60
N ILE A 323 3.78 11.54 -11.12
CA ILE A 323 3.14 10.81 -10.02
C ILE A 323 3.08 11.69 -8.77
N THR A 324 4.22 12.30 -8.41
CA THR A 324 4.32 13.17 -7.22
C THR A 324 3.32 14.32 -7.28
N ILE A 325 3.19 14.98 -8.43
CA ILE A 325 2.23 16.08 -8.61
C ILE A 325 0.78 15.59 -8.46
N ILE A 326 0.41 14.47 -9.07
CA ILE A 326 -0.96 13.96 -9.04
C ILE A 326 -1.37 13.51 -7.63
N VAL A 327 -0.48 12.81 -6.92
CA VAL A 327 -0.74 12.33 -5.55
C VAL A 327 -0.98 13.52 -4.62
N ILE A 328 -0.11 14.53 -4.67
CA ILE A 328 -0.24 15.72 -3.81
C ILE A 328 -1.51 16.50 -4.16
N THR A 329 -1.81 16.65 -5.46
CA THR A 329 -3.02 17.34 -5.93
C THR A 329 -4.29 16.68 -5.44
N ARG A 330 -4.43 15.37 -5.64
CA ARG A 330 -5.64 14.64 -5.23
C ARG A 330 -5.75 14.47 -3.71
N GLY A 331 -4.62 14.37 -3.01
CA GLY A 331 -4.59 14.36 -1.55
C GLY A 331 -5.22 15.63 -0.97
N ILE A 332 -4.91 16.78 -1.57
CA ILE A 332 -5.39 18.08 -1.13
C ILE A 332 -6.84 18.35 -1.53
N THR A 333 -7.26 17.96 -2.74
CA THR A 333 -8.67 18.12 -3.15
C THR A 333 -9.63 17.36 -2.26
N LYS A 334 -9.21 16.24 -1.66
CA LYS A 334 -10.03 15.49 -0.71
C LYS A 334 -10.12 16.16 0.67
N LEU A 335 -9.03 16.78 1.13
CA LEU A 335 -9.06 17.61 2.34
C LEU A 335 -10.03 18.80 2.24
N LYS A 336 -10.30 19.28 1.01
CA LYS A 336 -11.34 20.29 0.71
C LYS A 336 -12.77 19.75 0.89
N ILE A 337 -13.00 18.47 0.56
CA ILE A 337 -14.34 17.83 0.59
C ILE A 337 -14.78 17.53 2.04
N ASP A 338 -13.84 17.19 2.92
CA ASP A 338 -14.13 16.89 4.34
C ASP A 338 -14.49 18.15 5.19
N GLY A 339 -14.67 19.32 4.56
CA GLY A 339 -15.28 20.51 5.16
C GLY A 339 -14.47 21.24 6.25
N LYS A 340 -13.45 20.60 6.82
CA LYS A 340 -12.62 21.15 7.91
C LYS A 340 -11.63 22.23 7.45
N MET A 341 -11.28 22.30 6.16
CA MET A 341 -10.29 23.25 5.64
C MET A 341 -10.84 24.09 4.47
N ARG A 342 -11.36 25.28 4.78
CA ARG A 342 -11.74 26.30 3.78
C ARG A 342 -10.55 27.21 3.47
N PHE A 343 -9.64 26.76 2.61
CA PHE A 343 -8.59 27.61 2.06
C PHE A 343 -9.06 28.41 0.85
N SER A 344 -8.49 29.60 0.65
CA SER A 344 -8.75 30.43 -0.53
C SER A 344 -8.14 29.79 -1.80
N TYR A 345 -8.70 30.09 -2.97
CA TYR A 345 -8.17 29.63 -4.26
C TYR A 345 -6.68 30.01 -4.46
N LEU A 346 -6.31 31.22 -4.02
CA LEU A 346 -4.94 31.74 -4.09
C LEU A 346 -3.96 30.86 -3.28
N PHE A 347 -4.39 30.36 -2.12
CA PHE A 347 -3.56 29.46 -1.32
C PHE A 347 -3.23 28.17 -2.06
N TYR A 348 -4.24 27.53 -2.67
CA TYR A 348 -4.03 26.31 -3.44
C TYR A 348 -3.13 26.55 -4.65
N LYS A 349 -3.36 27.62 -5.40
CA LYS A 349 -2.54 27.97 -6.57
C LYS A 349 -1.06 28.06 -6.21
N ASP A 350 -0.73 28.74 -5.12
CA ASP A 350 0.66 28.96 -4.75
C ASP A 350 1.28 27.71 -4.11
N PHE A 351 0.51 26.93 -3.34
CA PHE A 351 0.93 25.59 -2.92
C PHE A 351 1.25 24.67 -4.10
N PHE A 352 0.42 24.69 -5.15
CA PHE A 352 0.68 23.93 -6.36
C PHE A 352 1.94 24.39 -7.09
N ASN A 353 2.21 25.69 -7.11
CA ASN A 353 3.45 26.23 -7.69
C ASN A 353 4.68 25.77 -6.91
N THR A 354 4.66 25.84 -5.57
CA THR A 354 5.74 25.37 -4.71
C THR A 354 6.01 23.87 -4.93
N VAL A 355 4.96 23.04 -4.91
CA VAL A 355 5.10 21.59 -5.14
C VAL A 355 5.66 21.30 -6.53
N ARG A 356 5.20 22.02 -7.56
CA ARG A 356 5.67 21.84 -8.94
C ARG A 356 7.14 22.23 -9.07
N LEU A 357 7.55 23.32 -8.42
CA LEU A 357 8.93 23.81 -8.43
C LEU A 357 9.86 22.81 -7.72
N PHE A 358 9.51 22.35 -6.52
CA PHE A 358 10.28 21.31 -5.82
C PHE A 358 10.37 20.00 -6.61
N ALA A 359 9.24 19.52 -7.13
CA ALA A 359 9.22 18.29 -7.94
C ALA A 359 10.07 18.45 -9.21
N PHE A 360 10.07 19.64 -9.83
CA PHE A 360 10.86 19.93 -11.03
C PHE A 360 12.36 19.99 -10.72
N VAL A 361 12.77 20.62 -9.61
CA VAL A 361 14.17 20.67 -9.17
C VAL A 361 14.69 19.26 -8.86
N LEU A 362 13.90 18.43 -8.17
CA LEU A 362 14.24 17.03 -7.92
C LEU A 362 14.36 16.24 -9.23
N PHE A 363 13.43 16.43 -10.17
CA PHE A 363 13.50 15.82 -11.49
C PHE A 363 14.78 16.20 -12.24
N LEU A 364 15.13 17.49 -12.25
CA LEU A 364 16.37 17.97 -12.87
C LEU A 364 17.59 17.36 -12.20
N TYR A 365 17.63 17.30 -10.86
CA TYR A 365 18.71 16.68 -10.10
C TYR A 365 18.93 15.21 -10.52
N PHE A 366 17.88 14.38 -10.43
CA PHE A 366 17.99 12.96 -10.77
C PHE A 366 18.34 12.73 -12.24
N SER A 367 17.76 13.54 -13.14
CA SER A 367 18.06 13.43 -14.58
C SER A 367 19.50 13.80 -14.89
N LEU A 368 20.00 14.90 -14.31
CA LEU A 368 21.35 15.39 -14.55
C LEU A 368 22.39 14.43 -13.92
N MET A 369 22.11 13.90 -12.73
CA MET A 369 22.93 12.87 -12.11
C MET A 369 23.04 11.59 -12.93
N GLN A 370 21.93 11.14 -13.49
CA GLN A 370 21.92 9.97 -14.36
C GLN A 370 22.80 10.21 -15.60
N ILE A 371 22.64 11.36 -16.26
CA ILE A 371 23.46 11.71 -17.44
C ILE A 371 24.95 11.72 -17.09
N ILE A 372 25.33 12.28 -15.95
CA ILE A 372 26.74 12.30 -15.54
C ILE A 372 27.26 10.89 -15.22
N ASP A 373 26.48 10.05 -14.54
CA ASP A 373 26.88 8.69 -14.22
C ASP A 373 27.11 7.86 -15.50
N THR A 374 26.21 7.99 -16.48
CA THR A 374 26.34 7.38 -17.81
C THR A 374 27.63 7.81 -18.52
N VAL A 375 27.93 9.12 -18.53
CA VAL A 375 28.93 9.70 -19.43
C VAL A 375 30.30 9.90 -18.80
N VAL A 376 30.39 10.15 -17.51
CA VAL A 376 31.68 10.36 -16.81
C VAL A 376 31.90 9.28 -15.76
N GLY A 377 30.82 8.72 -15.21
CA GLY A 377 30.84 7.86 -14.03
C GLY A 377 30.95 8.68 -12.74
N LYS A 378 30.81 8.03 -11.59
CA LYS A 378 30.83 8.69 -10.27
C LYS A 378 32.25 9.09 -9.84
N VAL A 379 32.79 10.14 -10.47
CA VAL A 379 34.16 10.64 -10.25
C VAL A 379 34.12 12.04 -9.60
N LEU A 380 34.72 13.08 -10.18
CA LEU A 380 34.81 14.41 -9.59
C LEU A 380 33.59 15.28 -9.95
N LEU A 381 33.24 15.34 -11.24
CA LEU A 381 32.14 16.15 -11.74
C LEU A 381 30.81 15.74 -11.12
N TYR A 382 30.56 14.44 -10.98
CA TYR A 382 29.38 13.90 -10.30
C TYR A 382 29.22 14.47 -8.88
N ARG A 383 30.29 14.55 -8.09
CA ARG A 383 30.22 15.04 -6.71
C ARG A 383 30.05 16.54 -6.61
N LEU A 384 30.74 17.29 -7.47
CA LEU A 384 30.58 18.74 -7.50
C LEU A 384 29.15 19.14 -7.86
N VAL A 385 28.59 18.44 -8.83
CA VAL A 385 27.19 18.61 -9.20
C VAL A 385 26.28 18.23 -8.03
N ASP A 386 26.55 17.13 -7.30
CA ASP A 386 25.77 16.71 -6.12
C ASP A 386 25.73 17.79 -5.04
N LEU A 387 26.90 18.28 -4.67
CA LEU A 387 27.06 19.34 -3.68
C LEU A 387 26.36 20.62 -4.16
N SER A 388 26.55 21.02 -5.42
CA SER A 388 25.91 22.22 -5.98
C SER A 388 24.38 22.12 -5.96
N PHE A 389 23.83 20.94 -6.23
CA PHE A 389 22.39 20.71 -6.18
C PHE A 389 21.85 20.73 -4.76
N LEU A 390 22.59 20.21 -3.77
CA LEU A 390 22.21 20.32 -2.37
C LEU A 390 22.07 21.79 -1.95
N TYR A 391 23.01 22.65 -2.36
CA TYR A 391 22.90 24.10 -2.15
C TYR A 391 21.75 24.72 -2.94
N CYS A 392 21.48 24.27 -4.17
CA CYS A 392 20.35 24.73 -4.98
C CYS A 392 19.00 24.40 -4.33
N ILE A 393 18.81 23.16 -3.87
CA ILE A 393 17.61 22.71 -3.14
C ILE A 393 17.45 23.53 -1.86
N GLY A 394 18.55 23.75 -1.13
CA GLY A 394 18.57 24.65 0.03
C GLY A 394 18.11 26.06 -0.33
N GLY A 395 18.66 26.65 -1.40
CA GLY A 395 18.29 27.99 -1.88
C GLY A 395 16.82 28.09 -2.30
N VAL A 396 16.31 27.08 -3.01
CA VAL A 396 14.89 26.97 -3.38
C VAL A 396 14.01 26.89 -2.13
N PHE A 397 14.41 26.10 -1.14
CA PHE A 397 13.70 26.02 0.13
C PHE A 397 13.69 27.36 0.87
N LEU A 398 14.82 28.07 0.93
CA LEU A 398 14.90 29.40 1.53
C LEU A 398 14.02 30.41 0.77
N TYR A 399 13.98 30.35 -0.57
CA TYR A 399 13.13 31.17 -1.41
C TYR A 399 11.64 30.92 -1.13
N GLU A 400 11.21 29.65 -1.07
CA GLU A 400 9.81 29.29 -0.80
C GLU A 400 9.39 29.71 0.62
N VAL A 401 10.26 29.52 1.63
CA VAL A 401 10.03 30.03 2.98
C VAL A 401 9.86 31.55 2.97
N TRP A 402 10.64 32.27 2.16
CA TRP A 402 10.53 33.71 2.03
C TRP A 402 9.21 34.15 1.37
N VAL A 403 8.78 33.48 0.29
CA VAL A 403 7.50 33.75 -0.39
C VAL A 403 6.31 33.49 0.54
N TRP A 404 6.39 32.44 1.37
CA TRP A 404 5.30 32.03 2.25
C TRP A 404 5.18 32.85 3.54
N ARG A 405 6.17 33.69 3.86
CA ARG A 405 6.32 34.33 5.17
C ARG A 405 5.09 35.12 5.65
N GLU A 406 4.40 35.80 4.75
CA GLU A 406 3.26 36.66 5.06
C GLU A 406 1.97 35.86 5.27
N ARG A 407 1.95 34.60 4.81
CA ARG A 407 0.76 33.74 4.80
C ARG A 407 0.78 32.68 5.90
N THR A 408 1.97 32.35 6.41
CA THR A 408 2.14 31.36 7.48
C THR A 408 1.43 31.78 8.77
N ASP A 409 1.33 33.08 9.03
CA ASP A 409 0.65 33.62 10.21
C ASP A 409 -0.84 33.23 10.27
N VAL A 410 -1.57 33.41 9.17
CA VAL A 410 -3.01 33.08 9.10
C VAL A 410 -3.26 31.58 9.22
N LEU A 411 -2.37 30.75 8.66
CA LEU A 411 -2.49 29.29 8.69
C LEU A 411 -2.12 28.71 10.06
N PHE A 412 -1.10 29.29 10.70
CA PHE A 412 -0.65 28.88 12.02
C PHE A 412 -1.74 29.11 13.06
N GLU A 413 -2.46 30.24 13.00
CA GLU A 413 -3.58 30.50 13.91
C GLU A 413 -4.77 29.56 13.73
N ARG A 414 -5.00 29.05 12.52
CA ARG A 414 -6.14 28.18 12.18
C ARG A 414 -5.87 26.70 12.41
N LEU A 415 -4.67 26.22 12.09
CA LEU A 415 -4.36 24.78 12.03
C LEU A 415 -3.65 24.26 13.26
N VAL A 416 -2.97 25.11 14.01
CA VAL A 416 -2.23 24.68 15.20
C VAL A 416 -3.16 24.80 16.42
N PRO A 417 -3.35 23.71 17.20
CA PRO A 417 -4.13 23.75 18.44
C PRO A 417 -3.67 24.87 19.37
N ASN A 418 -4.55 25.37 20.24
CA ASN A 418 -4.29 26.42 21.26
C ASN A 418 -3.31 25.98 22.37
N SER A 419 -2.22 25.31 22.01
CA SER A 419 -1.11 25.04 22.91
C SER A 419 -0.35 26.33 23.20
N ILE A 420 -0.26 26.67 24.47
CA ILE A 420 0.39 27.89 24.96
C ILE A 420 1.86 27.91 24.53
N PHE A 421 2.53 26.76 24.55
CA PHE A 421 3.96 26.62 24.23
C PHE A 421 4.31 27.01 22.78
N ILE A 422 3.56 26.49 21.79
CA ILE A 422 3.84 26.71 20.37
C ILE A 422 3.61 28.19 19.99
N ARG A 423 2.59 28.83 20.59
CA ARG A 423 2.33 30.27 20.40
C ARG A 423 3.35 31.17 21.09
N THR A 424 3.88 30.77 22.24
CA THR A 424 4.94 31.52 22.93
C THR A 424 6.24 31.52 22.11
N ILE A 425 6.60 30.37 21.52
CA ILE A 425 7.76 30.28 20.62
C ILE A 425 7.58 31.14 19.37
N SER A 426 6.40 31.10 18.74
CA SER A 426 6.14 31.94 17.56
C SER A 426 6.16 33.44 17.87
N LYS A 427 5.71 33.85 19.07
CA LYS A 427 5.81 35.24 19.55
C LYS A 427 7.25 35.65 19.82
N HIS A 428 8.05 34.76 20.40
CA HIS A 428 9.46 35.07 20.68
C HIS A 428 10.28 35.23 19.39
N LEU A 429 9.96 34.44 18.35
CA LEU A 429 10.59 34.48 17.03
C LEU A 429 10.11 35.66 16.16
N GLN A 430 9.20 36.52 16.64
CA GLN A 430 8.61 37.61 15.85
C GLN A 430 9.63 38.64 15.34
N LYS A 431 10.79 38.79 16.03
CA LYS A 431 11.89 39.65 15.57
C LYS A 431 12.66 39.08 14.37
N MET A 432 12.54 37.78 14.09
CA MET A 432 13.23 37.09 13.00
C MET A 432 12.20 36.46 12.07
N ALA A 433 11.61 37.27 11.19
CA ALA A 433 10.51 36.88 10.29
C ALA A 433 10.79 35.57 9.52
N PHE A 434 12.03 35.37 9.08
CA PHE A 434 12.43 34.16 8.36
C PHE A 434 12.38 32.88 9.23
N ILE A 435 12.95 32.92 10.43
CA ILE A 435 12.98 31.77 11.35
C ILE A 435 11.57 31.46 11.87
N LYS A 436 10.76 32.50 12.08
CA LYS A 436 9.34 32.38 12.40
C LYS A 436 8.60 31.57 11.33
N SER A 437 8.78 31.87 10.05
CA SER A 437 8.09 31.16 8.96
C SER A 437 8.52 29.69 8.84
N ILE A 438 9.79 29.37 9.06
CA ILE A 438 10.26 27.97 9.11
C ILE A 438 9.56 27.22 10.26
N PHE A 439 9.58 27.80 11.46
CA PHE A 439 8.94 27.21 12.62
C PHE A 439 7.44 27.01 12.40
N GLN A 440 6.75 28.03 11.87
CA GLN A 440 5.32 27.96 11.58
C GLN A 440 4.96 26.91 10.52
N LEU A 441 5.71 26.84 9.41
CA LEU A 441 5.50 25.81 8.38
C LEU A 441 5.69 24.41 8.95
N SER A 442 6.72 24.20 9.78
CA SER A 442 6.95 22.91 10.44
C SER A 442 5.82 22.56 11.42
N ALA A 443 5.34 23.52 12.21
CA ALA A 443 4.24 23.33 13.14
C ALA A 443 2.91 23.06 12.41
N ILE A 444 2.65 23.76 11.30
CA ILE A 444 1.50 23.53 10.43
C ILE A 444 1.58 22.13 9.82
N PHE A 445 2.75 21.72 9.32
CA PHE A 445 2.95 20.38 8.77
C PHE A 445 2.67 19.31 9.82
N ILE A 446 3.30 19.39 11.00
CA ILE A 446 3.09 18.45 12.10
C ILE A 446 1.62 18.41 12.51
N SER A 447 0.98 19.58 12.66
CA SER A 447 -0.44 19.65 13.02
C SER A 447 -1.34 19.04 11.94
N SER A 448 -1.08 19.32 10.65
CA SER A 448 -1.84 18.74 9.55
C SER A 448 -1.70 17.21 9.49
N VAL A 449 -0.51 16.69 9.76
CA VAL A 449 -0.24 15.25 9.83
C VAL A 449 -0.98 14.64 11.02
N LEU A 450 -0.93 15.26 12.19
CA LEU A 450 -1.66 14.82 13.38
C LEU A 450 -3.18 14.87 13.19
N LEU A 451 -3.71 15.90 12.54
CA LEU A 451 -5.13 16.00 12.21
C LEU A 451 -5.55 14.96 11.18
N PHE A 452 -4.70 14.68 10.18
CA PHE A 452 -4.93 13.62 9.20
C PHE A 452 -4.98 12.26 9.87
N PHE A 453 -3.99 11.94 10.72
CA PHE A 453 -4.00 10.71 11.51
C PHE A 453 -5.20 10.66 12.45
N ASN A 454 -5.50 11.72 13.19
CA ASN A 454 -6.66 11.73 14.09
C ASN A 454 -7.98 11.52 13.34
N ASN A 455 -8.17 12.12 12.14
CA ASN A 455 -9.38 11.93 11.35
C ASN A 455 -9.51 10.51 10.77
N ILE A 456 -8.38 9.86 10.48
CA ILE A 456 -8.33 8.46 10.07
C ILE A 456 -8.58 7.52 11.25
N PHE A 457 -7.90 7.77 12.37
CA PHE A 457 -7.91 6.90 13.54
C PHE A 457 -9.21 7.00 14.33
N SER A 458 -9.77 8.20 14.54
CA SER A 458 -10.96 8.42 15.38
C SER A 458 -12.21 7.66 14.92
N LYS A 459 -12.29 7.29 13.64
CA LYS A 459 -13.40 6.52 13.07
C LYS A 459 -13.16 5.00 13.08
N THR A 460 -12.10 4.52 13.71
CA THR A 460 -11.76 3.08 13.77
C THR A 460 -12.06 2.51 15.15
N LYS A 461 -12.60 1.28 15.22
CA LYS A 461 -12.87 0.56 16.49
C LYS A 461 -11.65 0.44 17.42
N LEU A 462 -10.44 0.62 16.89
CA LEU A 462 -9.20 0.56 17.64
C LEU A 462 -8.95 1.85 18.44
N SER A 463 -9.36 3.02 17.92
CA SER A 463 -9.18 4.28 18.63
C SER A 463 -10.09 4.37 19.84
N SER A 464 -11.36 3.94 19.73
CA SER A 464 -12.29 3.91 20.86
C SER A 464 -11.70 3.05 21.99
N HIS A 465 -11.09 1.92 21.64
CA HIS A 465 -10.57 0.96 22.61
C HIS A 465 -9.34 1.50 23.34
N ILE A 466 -8.49 2.22 22.62
CA ILE A 466 -7.33 2.89 23.21
C ILE A 466 -7.78 4.07 24.06
N SER A 467 -8.73 4.89 23.59
CA SER A 467 -9.22 6.04 24.35
C SER A 467 -9.93 5.61 25.63
N SER A 468 -10.76 4.56 25.58
CA SER A 468 -11.44 4.01 26.76
C SER A 468 -10.44 3.45 27.76
N TYR A 469 -9.38 2.76 27.31
CA TYR A 469 -8.33 2.23 28.18
C TYR A 469 -7.52 3.33 28.86
N ILE A 470 -7.15 4.38 28.11
CA ILE A 470 -6.47 5.56 28.64
C ILE A 470 -7.37 6.30 29.63
N PHE A 471 -8.66 6.47 29.31
CA PHE A 471 -9.65 7.08 30.20
C PHE A 471 -9.80 6.30 31.50
N ILE A 472 -9.99 4.97 31.45
CA ILE A 472 -10.03 4.12 32.64
C ILE A 472 -8.76 4.29 33.47
N ARG A 473 -7.57 4.30 32.84
CA ARG A 473 -6.30 4.50 33.57
C ARG A 473 -6.22 5.85 34.25
N LYS A 474 -6.64 6.93 33.58
CA LYS A 474 -6.66 8.28 34.14
C LYS A 474 -7.61 8.38 35.33
N VAL A 475 -8.83 7.86 35.18
CA VAL A 475 -9.85 7.89 36.25
C VAL A 475 -9.44 6.97 37.42
N LYS A 476 -8.94 5.75 37.17
CA LYS A 476 -8.42 4.87 38.24
C LYS A 476 -7.23 5.48 38.99
N ALA A 477 -6.39 6.26 38.31
CA ALA A 477 -5.26 6.94 38.94
C ALA A 477 -5.67 8.16 39.78
N ALA A 478 -6.78 8.82 39.41
CA ALA A 478 -7.33 9.96 40.15
C ALA A 478 -8.21 9.51 41.33
N HIS A 479 -8.90 8.37 41.22
CA HIS A 479 -9.89 7.91 42.19
C HIS A 479 -9.26 6.98 43.25
N ASN A 480 -8.58 7.58 44.24
CA ASN A 480 -8.11 6.89 45.47
C ASN A 480 -8.91 7.26 46.73
N SER A 481 -9.97 8.07 46.61
CA SER A 481 -10.85 8.42 47.74
C SER A 481 -12.08 7.51 47.80
N SER A 482 -12.16 6.74 48.87
CA SER A 482 -13.35 5.97 49.26
C SER A 482 -14.38 6.94 49.82
N TYR A 483 -15.49 7.18 49.11
CA TYR A 483 -16.62 7.94 49.65
C TYR A 483 -17.54 7.01 50.46
N THR A 484 -17.64 7.26 51.76
CA THR A 484 -18.61 6.62 52.66
C THR A 484 -19.92 7.41 52.62
N LEU A 485 -20.94 6.85 51.97
CA LEU A 485 -22.30 7.41 51.94
C LEU A 485 -23.20 6.76 53.00
N ASN A 486 -24.12 7.54 53.56
CA ASN A 486 -25.22 7.07 54.41
C ASN A 486 -26.09 6.08 53.62
N LYS A 487 -26.09 4.81 54.04
CA LYS A 487 -26.63 3.69 53.25
C LYS A 487 -28.17 3.64 53.14
N GLU A 488 -28.90 4.24 54.07
CA GLU A 488 -30.35 4.05 54.18
C GLU A 488 -31.14 4.93 53.19
N ASN A 489 -30.90 6.24 53.13
CA ASN A 489 -31.57 7.13 52.16
C ASN A 489 -31.08 6.91 50.72
N ALA A 490 -29.81 6.51 50.57
CA ALA A 490 -29.19 6.16 49.29
C ALA A 490 -29.86 4.97 48.60
N ALA A 491 -30.25 3.95 49.38
CA ALA A 491 -30.87 2.74 48.86
C ALA A 491 -32.29 3.01 48.35
N ALA A 492 -33.08 3.81 49.06
CA ALA A 492 -34.44 4.16 48.68
C ALA A 492 -34.50 4.99 47.37
N LEU A 493 -33.62 5.99 47.23
CA LEU A 493 -33.49 6.77 46.00
C LEU A 493 -33.09 5.91 44.80
N MET A 494 -32.09 5.05 44.97
CA MET A 494 -31.64 4.14 43.91
C MET A 494 -32.72 3.10 43.54
N GLN A 495 -33.50 2.64 44.53
CA GLN A 495 -34.61 1.72 44.28
C GLN A 495 -35.72 2.41 43.48
N ASN A 496 -36.10 3.65 43.83
CA ASN A 496 -37.10 4.42 43.09
C ASN A 496 -36.62 4.78 41.67
N TYR A 497 -35.34 5.14 41.52
CA TYR A 497 -34.75 5.37 40.21
C TYR A 497 -34.83 4.09 39.35
N ASN A 498 -34.38 2.95 39.88
CA ASN A 498 -34.36 1.69 39.15
C ASN A 498 -35.77 1.21 38.77
N THR A 499 -36.75 1.33 39.68
CA THR A 499 -38.14 0.97 39.35
C THR A 499 -38.66 1.83 38.21
N LEU A 500 -38.49 3.15 38.26
CA LEU A 500 -38.94 4.06 37.19
C LEU A 500 -38.15 3.87 35.90
N PHE A 501 -36.85 3.56 35.96
CA PHE A 501 -35.98 3.39 34.79
C PHE A 501 -36.22 2.07 34.05
N PHE A 502 -36.51 0.99 34.78
CA PHE A 502 -36.77 -0.34 34.19
C PHE A 502 -38.25 -0.62 33.92
N ASN A 503 -39.20 -0.03 34.68
CA ASN A 503 -40.64 -0.23 34.45
C ASN A 503 -41.20 0.58 33.27
N GLN A 504 -40.38 1.36 32.59
CA GLN A 504 -40.81 2.06 31.37
C GLN A 504 -41.13 1.03 30.28
N GLN A 505 -42.42 0.97 29.92
CA GLN A 505 -42.87 0.27 28.72
C GLN A 505 -42.17 0.84 27.48
N HIS A 506 -42.05 -0.02 26.46
CA HIS A 506 -41.30 0.18 25.22
C HIS A 506 -41.59 1.52 24.54
N ASN A 507 -40.90 2.59 24.95
CA ASN A 507 -40.82 3.79 24.13
C ASN A 507 -39.93 3.44 22.93
N LEU A 508 -40.62 3.15 21.82
CA LEU A 508 -40.12 2.61 20.57
C LEU A 508 -38.93 3.42 20.01
N PHE A 509 -37.75 2.80 19.91
CA PHE A 509 -36.56 3.43 19.34
C PHE A 509 -36.56 3.37 17.81
N ASN A 510 -36.02 4.41 17.16
CA ASN A 510 -36.11 4.59 15.71
C ASN A 510 -35.49 3.47 14.88
N ILE A 511 -34.45 2.78 15.37
CA ILE A 511 -33.77 1.71 14.62
C ILE A 511 -34.68 0.49 14.47
N GLU A 512 -35.30 0.06 15.56
CA GLU A 512 -36.17 -1.11 15.55
C GLU A 512 -37.41 -0.82 14.67
N LYS A 513 -37.89 0.43 14.67
CA LYS A 513 -38.98 0.87 13.77
C LYS A 513 -38.64 0.74 12.28
N GLU A 514 -37.38 0.91 11.88
CA GLU A 514 -37.00 0.74 10.47
C GLU A 514 -37.06 -0.75 10.06
N GLN A 515 -36.60 -1.64 10.95
CA GLN A 515 -36.67 -3.08 10.73
C GLN A 515 -38.10 -3.62 10.82
N ALA A 516 -38.92 -3.10 11.73
CA ALA A 516 -40.34 -3.42 11.81
C ALA A 516 -41.05 -3.07 10.50
N LYS A 517 -40.77 -1.88 9.96
CA LYS A 517 -41.28 -1.43 8.65
C LYS A 517 -40.87 -2.34 7.51
N GLU A 518 -39.62 -2.80 7.49
CA GLU A 518 -39.16 -3.75 6.48
C GLU A 518 -39.96 -5.07 6.55
N ILE A 519 -40.23 -5.57 7.76
CA ILE A 519 -41.05 -6.78 7.95
C ILE A 519 -42.50 -6.54 7.54
N SER A 520 -43.10 -5.40 7.92
CA SER A 520 -44.48 -5.07 7.53
C SER A 520 -44.63 -4.85 6.02
N THR A 521 -43.59 -4.32 5.34
CA THR A 521 -43.55 -4.29 3.87
C THR A 521 -43.47 -5.69 3.26
N LEU A 522 -42.71 -6.61 3.86
CA LEU A 522 -42.63 -8.00 3.37
C LEU A 522 -43.97 -8.74 3.53
N ILE A 523 -44.68 -8.50 4.63
CA ILE A 523 -46.01 -9.06 4.88
C ILE A 523 -47.02 -8.53 3.84
N SER A 524 -47.01 -7.21 3.58
CA SER A 524 -47.91 -6.62 2.59
C SER A 524 -47.58 -7.00 1.15
N ASP A 525 -46.29 -7.11 0.79
CA ASP A 525 -45.85 -7.60 -0.52
C ASP A 525 -46.25 -9.06 -0.75
N TRP A 526 -46.12 -9.91 0.28
CA TRP A 526 -46.59 -11.29 0.23
C TRP A 526 -48.09 -11.36 -0.01
N HIS A 527 -48.86 -10.53 0.70
CA HIS A 527 -50.30 -10.46 0.55
C HIS A 527 -50.75 -9.99 -0.85
N LEU A 528 -50.08 -8.97 -1.42
CA LEU A 528 -50.46 -8.40 -2.73
C LEU A 528 -50.05 -9.26 -3.92
N ASN A 529 -48.88 -9.91 -3.86
CA ASN A 529 -48.25 -10.55 -5.03
C ASN A 529 -48.30 -12.09 -5.01
N ASN A 530 -48.94 -12.71 -4.00
CA ASN A 530 -48.79 -14.15 -3.73
C ASN A 530 -47.32 -14.58 -3.79
N ALA A 531 -46.46 -13.81 -3.14
CA ALA A 531 -45.03 -14.04 -3.20
C ALA A 531 -44.69 -15.43 -2.65
N LEU A 532 -43.77 -16.14 -3.30
CA LEU A 532 -43.27 -17.46 -2.84
C LEU A 532 -42.64 -17.43 -1.44
N LYS A 533 -42.39 -16.23 -0.88
CA LYS A 533 -41.76 -16.05 0.42
C LYS A 533 -42.78 -15.72 1.51
N ASN A 534 -43.07 -16.68 2.38
CA ASN A 534 -44.06 -16.60 3.46
C ASN A 534 -43.44 -16.72 4.88
N SER A 535 -42.11 -16.75 5.03
CA SER A 535 -41.46 -16.93 6.34
C SER A 535 -40.26 -16.01 6.58
N VAL A 536 -40.25 -15.38 7.76
CA VAL A 536 -39.19 -14.50 8.27
C VAL A 536 -38.74 -14.98 9.65
N SER A 537 -37.43 -15.09 9.85
CA SER A 537 -36.84 -15.30 11.18
C SER A 537 -36.04 -14.09 11.63
N ILE A 538 -36.41 -13.54 12.80
CA ILE A 538 -35.70 -12.48 13.50
C ILE A 538 -34.68 -13.13 14.45
N ILE A 539 -33.41 -12.78 14.29
CA ILE A 539 -32.30 -13.43 14.98
C ILE A 539 -31.53 -12.40 15.78
N GLY A 540 -31.40 -12.61 17.09
CA GLY A 540 -30.67 -11.70 17.96
C GLY A 540 -30.15 -12.35 19.23
N ASP A 541 -29.20 -11.67 19.87
CA ASP A 541 -28.64 -12.10 21.14
C ASP A 541 -29.57 -11.76 22.31
N LYS A 542 -29.41 -12.43 23.45
CA LYS A 542 -30.21 -12.10 24.63
C LYS A 542 -29.99 -10.64 25.02
N GLY A 543 -31.08 -9.86 25.06
CA GLY A 543 -31.04 -8.44 25.36
C GLY A 543 -30.74 -7.50 24.18
N SER A 544 -30.74 -8.00 22.94
CA SER A 544 -30.50 -7.17 21.74
C SER A 544 -31.71 -6.36 21.26
N GLY A 545 -32.91 -6.61 21.79
CA GLY A 545 -34.15 -5.95 21.37
C GLY A 545 -35.13 -6.81 20.56
N VAL A 546 -34.89 -8.13 20.40
CA VAL A 546 -35.76 -9.02 19.60
C VAL A 546 -37.23 -8.96 20.02
N SER A 547 -37.52 -9.07 21.31
CA SER A 547 -38.91 -9.03 21.80
C SER A 547 -39.58 -7.68 21.54
N VAL A 548 -38.80 -6.58 21.62
CA VAL A 548 -39.31 -5.23 21.33
C VAL A 548 -39.64 -5.08 19.84
N LEU A 549 -38.80 -5.65 18.98
CA LEU A 549 -39.07 -5.70 17.54
C LEU A 549 -40.29 -6.58 17.21
N MET A 550 -40.50 -7.70 17.92
CA MET A 550 -41.70 -8.52 17.75
C MET A 550 -42.97 -7.76 18.17
N ASP A 551 -42.92 -7.02 19.28
CA ASP A 551 -44.03 -6.16 19.71
C ASP A 551 -44.34 -5.09 18.64
N GLN A 552 -43.30 -4.49 18.03
CA GLN A 552 -43.44 -3.51 16.96
C GLN A 552 -44.05 -4.08 15.69
N VAL A 553 -43.60 -5.27 15.26
CA VAL A 553 -44.18 -5.94 14.09
C VAL A 553 -45.66 -6.25 14.34
N GLN A 554 -46.03 -6.60 15.57
CA GLN A 554 -47.42 -6.82 15.95
C GLN A 554 -48.24 -5.51 15.87
N GLU A 555 -47.73 -4.39 16.39
CA GLU A 555 -48.38 -3.07 16.30
C GLU A 555 -48.54 -2.59 14.84
N GLU A 556 -47.51 -2.76 14.00
CA GLU A 556 -47.57 -2.37 12.59
C GLU A 556 -48.48 -3.29 11.75
N SER A 557 -48.76 -4.50 12.24
CA SER A 557 -49.57 -5.51 11.56
C SER A 557 -50.99 -5.64 12.13
N GLU A 558 -51.48 -4.65 12.89
CA GLU A 558 -52.84 -4.64 13.47
C GLU A 558 -53.98 -4.82 12.44
N SER A 559 -53.71 -4.56 11.16
CA SER A 559 -54.65 -4.77 10.06
C SER A 559 -54.83 -6.23 9.63
N PHE A 560 -54.04 -7.15 10.19
CA PHE A 560 -54.04 -8.57 9.86
C PHE A 560 -54.51 -9.41 11.06
N ILE A 561 -55.11 -10.58 10.80
CA ILE A 561 -55.42 -11.54 11.86
C ILE A 561 -54.09 -12.16 12.32
N LEU A 562 -53.72 -11.91 13.58
CA LEU A 562 -52.41 -12.25 14.13
C LEU A 562 -52.53 -13.17 15.34
N LEU A 563 -51.86 -14.32 15.27
CA LEU A 563 -51.71 -15.26 16.38
C LEU A 563 -50.28 -15.25 16.89
N ARG A 564 -50.07 -14.71 18.09
CA ARG A 564 -48.75 -14.73 18.75
C ARG A 564 -48.64 -15.91 19.71
N ILE A 565 -47.73 -16.81 19.39
CA ILE A 565 -47.40 -18.00 20.17
C ILE A 565 -46.09 -17.73 20.89
N LYS A 566 -46.16 -17.48 22.19
CA LYS A 566 -44.96 -17.44 23.03
C LYS A 566 -44.64 -18.84 23.52
N ILE A 567 -43.43 -19.33 23.25
CA ILE A 567 -43.00 -20.64 23.74
C ILE A 567 -42.42 -20.47 25.14
N PRO A 568 -43.09 -20.94 26.20
CA PRO A 568 -42.74 -20.61 27.58
C PRO A 568 -41.37 -21.17 27.95
N TYR A 569 -41.17 -22.49 27.80
CA TYR A 569 -39.90 -23.17 28.02
C TYR A 569 -39.85 -24.47 27.19
N LYS A 570 -38.70 -25.17 27.22
CA LYS A 570 -38.34 -26.26 26.30
C LYS A 570 -39.50 -27.19 25.94
N CYS A 571 -39.95 -27.07 24.70
CA CYS A 571 -41.05 -27.81 24.10
C CYS A 571 -40.49 -28.62 22.92
N ALA A 572 -39.85 -29.75 23.24
CA ALA A 572 -39.18 -30.58 22.24
C ALA A 572 -39.98 -31.83 21.84
N LYS A 573 -41.06 -32.15 22.58
CA LYS A 573 -41.97 -33.25 22.27
C LYS A 573 -43.22 -32.72 21.58
N LEU A 574 -43.71 -33.49 20.61
CA LEU A 574 -44.88 -33.10 19.82
C LEU A 574 -46.15 -32.96 20.68
N ASP A 575 -46.39 -33.88 21.62
CA ASP A 575 -47.55 -33.85 22.50
C ASP A 575 -47.61 -32.57 23.35
N ASP A 576 -46.46 -32.19 23.94
CA ASP A 576 -46.35 -30.97 24.75
C ASP A 576 -46.61 -29.72 23.90
N PHE A 577 -46.21 -29.75 22.62
CA PHE A 577 -46.42 -28.66 21.68
C PHE A 577 -47.88 -28.53 21.24
N LEU A 578 -48.53 -29.65 20.89
CA LEU A 578 -49.94 -29.67 20.51
C LEU A 578 -50.83 -29.22 21.67
N GLN A 579 -50.55 -29.66 22.90
CA GLN A 579 -51.26 -29.19 24.09
C GLN A 579 -51.08 -27.68 24.33
N HIS A 580 -49.87 -27.16 24.12
CA HIS A 580 -49.60 -25.73 24.26
C HIS A 580 -50.35 -24.90 23.22
N ILE A 581 -50.38 -25.36 21.96
CA ILE A 581 -51.15 -24.68 20.92
C ILE A 581 -52.65 -24.81 21.17
N ALA A 582 -53.15 -25.98 21.55
CA ALA A 582 -54.55 -26.21 21.89
C ALA A 582 -55.04 -25.21 22.95
N HIS A 583 -54.20 -24.95 23.96
CA HIS A 583 -54.47 -23.95 24.98
C HIS A 583 -54.51 -22.52 24.43
N ILE A 584 -53.63 -22.16 23.50
CA ILE A 584 -53.60 -20.81 22.90
C ILE A 584 -54.79 -20.58 21.96
N ILE A 585 -55.17 -21.60 21.19
CA ILE A 585 -56.27 -21.54 20.21
C ILE A 585 -57.65 -21.78 20.88
N ASN A 586 -57.67 -22.27 22.14
CA ASN A 586 -58.87 -22.70 22.86
C ASN A 586 -59.66 -23.79 22.11
N GLN A 587 -58.96 -24.71 21.43
CA GLN A 587 -59.54 -25.86 20.72
C GLN A 587 -58.69 -27.09 21.00
N ASP A 588 -59.31 -28.26 21.12
CA ASP A 588 -58.58 -29.52 21.30
C ASP A 588 -57.88 -29.89 19.98
N VAL A 589 -56.56 -30.11 20.07
CA VAL A 589 -55.72 -30.52 18.94
C VAL A 589 -55.04 -31.83 19.31
N SER A 590 -55.44 -32.92 18.66
CA SER A 590 -54.94 -34.28 18.94
C SER A 590 -53.89 -34.74 17.94
N SER A 591 -53.84 -34.13 16.75
CA SER A 591 -52.91 -34.47 15.68
C SER A 591 -52.41 -33.25 14.91
N VAL A 592 -51.32 -33.41 14.16
CA VAL A 592 -50.80 -32.37 13.26
C VAL A 592 -51.78 -32.09 12.11
N ASP A 593 -52.47 -33.10 11.61
CA ASP A 593 -53.47 -32.95 10.54
C ASP A 593 -54.67 -32.11 11.02
N GLU A 594 -55.12 -32.32 12.28
CA GLU A 594 -56.16 -31.48 12.90
C GLU A 594 -55.69 -30.04 13.09
N LEU A 595 -54.41 -29.83 13.46
CA LEU A 595 -53.83 -28.50 13.55
C LEU A 595 -53.83 -27.80 12.18
N GLU A 596 -53.45 -28.51 11.11
CA GLU A 596 -53.51 -27.98 9.74
C GLU A 596 -54.93 -27.61 9.34
N GLU A 597 -55.91 -28.45 9.66
CA GLU A 597 -57.33 -28.20 9.37
C GLU A 597 -57.86 -26.99 10.15
N ILE A 598 -57.49 -26.84 11.43
CA ILE A 598 -57.85 -25.68 12.24
C ILE A 598 -57.23 -24.41 11.66
N LEU A 599 -55.93 -24.43 11.35
CA LEU A 599 -55.23 -23.30 10.74
C LEU A 599 -55.82 -22.94 9.36
N PHE A 600 -56.29 -23.94 8.61
CA PHE A 600 -57.01 -23.73 7.36
C PHE A 600 -58.42 -23.14 7.58
N ASN A 601 -59.13 -23.53 8.64
CA ASN A 601 -60.47 -23.01 8.96
C ASN A 601 -60.45 -21.60 9.57
N TYR A 602 -59.35 -21.18 10.20
CA TYR A 602 -59.14 -19.78 10.62
C TYR A 602 -59.05 -18.81 9.43
N ASN A 603 -58.86 -19.33 8.21
CA ASN A 603 -58.75 -18.55 6.98
C ASN A 603 -60.14 -18.31 6.33
N ASN A 604 -60.73 -17.15 6.63
CA ASN A 604 -61.98 -16.65 6.01
C ASN A 604 -61.72 -15.49 5.02
N GLN A 605 -60.74 -15.63 4.12
CA GLN A 605 -60.34 -14.64 3.09
C GLN A 605 -59.43 -13.49 3.54
N GLU A 606 -58.97 -13.48 4.79
CA GLU A 606 -57.99 -12.50 5.28
C GLU A 606 -56.61 -13.13 5.56
N PRO A 607 -55.51 -12.45 5.23
CA PRO A 607 -54.15 -12.92 5.50
C PRO A 607 -53.91 -13.18 7.00
N PHE A 608 -53.50 -14.40 7.33
CA PHE A 608 -53.24 -14.86 8.70
C PHE A 608 -51.75 -14.86 9.03
N ILE A 609 -51.35 -14.22 10.12
CA ILE A 609 -49.95 -14.12 10.55
C ILE A 609 -49.76 -14.94 11.82
N ILE A 610 -48.79 -15.85 11.82
CA ILE A 610 -48.36 -16.57 13.02
C ILE A 610 -47.00 -16.07 13.46
N MET A 611 -46.95 -15.53 14.68
CA MET A 611 -45.71 -15.05 15.31
C MET A 611 -45.27 -16.04 16.40
N ILE A 612 -44.17 -16.74 16.20
CA ILE A 612 -43.57 -17.64 17.19
C ILE A 612 -42.44 -16.92 17.93
N ASP A 613 -42.68 -16.57 19.19
CA ASP A 613 -41.68 -15.97 20.06
C ASP A 613 -40.90 -17.04 20.84
N ASP A 614 -39.59 -16.81 21.01
CA ASP A 614 -38.64 -17.71 21.65
C ASP A 614 -38.59 -19.12 21.01
N ALA A 615 -38.62 -19.19 19.68
CA ALA A 615 -38.63 -20.43 18.89
C ALA A 615 -37.40 -21.33 19.14
N HIS A 616 -36.33 -20.80 19.72
CA HIS A 616 -35.18 -21.58 20.17
C HIS A 616 -35.49 -22.58 21.31
N HIS A 617 -36.68 -22.52 21.91
CA HIS A 617 -37.19 -23.52 22.85
C HIS A 617 -37.82 -24.75 22.19
N LEU A 618 -38.05 -24.74 20.87
CA LEU A 618 -38.71 -25.83 20.12
C LEU A 618 -37.82 -27.03 19.81
N PHE A 619 -36.54 -26.98 20.20
CA PHE A 619 -35.61 -28.09 19.97
C PHE A 619 -34.71 -28.34 21.18
N MET A 620 -34.25 -29.58 21.24
CA MET A 620 -33.25 -30.09 22.17
C MET A 620 -32.22 -30.89 21.37
N ALA A 621 -30.93 -30.67 21.63
CA ALA A 621 -29.85 -31.28 20.83
C ALA A 621 -29.57 -32.72 21.24
N LYS A 622 -30.59 -33.57 21.12
CA LYS A 622 -30.57 -35.01 21.40
C LYS A 622 -31.34 -35.75 20.31
N ILE A 623 -31.21 -37.07 20.30
CA ILE A 623 -32.00 -37.94 19.42
C ILE A 623 -33.50 -37.75 19.76
N GLY A 624 -34.34 -37.52 18.75
CA GLY A 624 -35.76 -37.20 18.91
C GLY A 624 -36.05 -35.80 19.49
N GLY A 625 -35.03 -34.95 19.65
CA GLY A 625 -35.20 -33.59 20.17
C GLY A 625 -35.54 -32.54 19.11
N PHE A 626 -35.83 -32.96 17.87
CA PHE A 626 -36.10 -32.07 16.72
C PHE A 626 -37.51 -32.26 16.14
N ASP A 627 -38.34 -33.12 16.72
CA ASP A 627 -39.62 -33.53 16.12
C ASP A 627 -40.59 -32.35 15.99
N VAL A 628 -40.62 -31.47 16.99
CA VAL A 628 -41.45 -30.24 16.98
C VAL A 628 -40.97 -29.26 15.91
N ILE A 629 -39.66 -28.99 15.82
CA ILE A 629 -39.14 -28.05 14.82
C ILE A 629 -39.32 -28.60 13.40
N HIS A 630 -39.20 -29.92 13.20
CA HIS A 630 -39.52 -30.57 11.92
C HIS A 630 -40.99 -30.37 11.53
N THR A 631 -41.90 -30.52 12.48
CA THR A 631 -43.33 -30.31 12.27
C THR A 631 -43.63 -28.85 11.90
N ILE A 632 -43.00 -27.89 12.57
CA ILE A 632 -43.16 -26.47 12.23
C ILE A 632 -42.58 -26.17 10.84
N MET A 633 -41.43 -26.75 10.49
CA MET A 633 -40.84 -26.59 9.16
C MET A 633 -41.76 -27.16 8.06
N SER A 634 -42.41 -28.31 8.29
CA SER A 634 -43.37 -28.85 7.32
C SER A 634 -44.58 -27.93 7.17
N LEU A 635 -45.11 -27.38 8.26
CA LEU A 635 -46.21 -26.40 8.24
C LEU A 635 -45.82 -25.11 7.48
N MET A 636 -44.63 -24.57 7.73
CA MET A 636 -44.10 -23.39 7.05
C MET A 636 -43.94 -23.60 5.54
N SER A 637 -43.60 -24.82 5.12
CA SER A 637 -43.41 -25.20 3.71
C SER A 637 -44.72 -25.50 2.97
N ASN A 638 -45.86 -25.56 3.66
CA ASN A 638 -47.13 -25.94 3.07
C ASN A 638 -47.74 -24.75 2.31
N GLU A 639 -47.56 -24.71 0.98
CA GLU A 639 -48.04 -23.65 0.09
C GLU A 639 -49.58 -23.52 0.05
N ARG A 640 -50.32 -24.53 0.56
CA ARG A 640 -51.79 -24.48 0.65
C ARG A 640 -52.28 -23.57 1.78
N LEU A 641 -51.42 -23.27 2.75
CA LEU A 641 -51.74 -22.41 3.88
C LEU A 641 -51.32 -20.96 3.53
N PRO A 642 -52.26 -20.01 3.36
CA PRO A 642 -51.94 -18.61 3.19
C PRO A 642 -51.59 -17.99 4.55
N ILE A 643 -50.49 -18.47 5.14
CA ILE A 643 -49.99 -18.05 6.44
C ILE A 643 -48.62 -17.41 6.26
N PHE A 644 -48.44 -16.23 6.86
CA PHE A 644 -47.14 -15.62 6.99
C PHE A 644 -46.55 -15.92 8.36
N TRP A 645 -45.34 -16.48 8.39
CA TRP A 645 -44.67 -16.91 9.61
C TRP A 645 -43.58 -15.92 10.02
N VAL A 646 -43.67 -15.41 11.25
CA VAL A 646 -42.61 -14.62 11.88
C VAL A 646 -42.10 -15.41 13.08
N SER A 647 -40.80 -15.66 13.16
CA SER A 647 -40.22 -16.44 14.25
C SER A 647 -39.03 -15.74 14.88
N SER A 648 -38.88 -15.81 16.20
CA SER A 648 -37.78 -15.20 16.93
C SER A 648 -36.80 -16.24 17.46
N TYR A 649 -35.50 -16.05 17.20
CA TYR A 649 -34.45 -16.98 17.61
C TYR A 649 -33.28 -16.27 18.29
N HIS A 650 -32.67 -16.96 19.27
CA HIS A 650 -31.33 -16.61 19.72
C HIS A 650 -30.27 -16.93 18.65
N SER A 651 -29.30 -16.05 18.47
CA SER A 651 -28.26 -16.18 17.43
C SER A 651 -27.54 -17.53 17.45
N PHE A 652 -27.10 -18.00 18.62
CA PHE A 652 -26.36 -19.26 18.74
C PHE A 652 -27.23 -20.50 18.49
N SER A 653 -28.49 -20.44 18.90
CA SER A 653 -29.48 -21.47 18.58
C SER A 653 -29.71 -21.55 17.07
N TRP A 654 -29.86 -20.40 16.41
CA TRP A 654 -30.01 -20.31 14.95
C TRP A 654 -28.79 -20.84 14.20
N TYR A 655 -27.57 -20.47 14.62
CA TYR A 655 -26.34 -20.99 14.00
C TYR A 655 -26.26 -22.52 14.11
N TYR A 656 -26.66 -23.08 15.24
CA TYR A 656 -26.71 -24.53 15.41
C TYR A 656 -27.74 -25.19 14.48
N LEU A 657 -28.96 -24.65 14.42
CA LEU A 657 -30.01 -25.16 13.54
C LEU A 657 -29.58 -25.10 12.06
N ARG A 658 -28.91 -24.02 11.64
CA ARG A 658 -28.35 -23.88 10.29
C ARG A 658 -27.25 -24.87 9.94
N MET A 659 -26.58 -25.47 10.92
CA MET A 659 -25.61 -26.53 10.67
C MET A 659 -26.29 -27.88 10.45
N ILE A 660 -27.49 -28.08 11.01
CA ILE A 660 -28.25 -29.32 10.90
C ILE A 660 -29.17 -29.28 9.67
N PHE A 661 -29.84 -28.15 9.44
CA PHE A 661 -30.85 -27.98 8.41
C PHE A 661 -30.35 -27.06 7.29
N SER A 662 -30.82 -27.31 6.06
CA SER A 662 -30.54 -26.44 4.92
C SER A 662 -31.17 -25.06 5.12
N LYS A 663 -30.48 -23.99 4.71
CA LYS A 663 -30.90 -22.59 4.89
C LYS A 663 -32.38 -22.30 4.63
N ASN A 664 -32.89 -22.72 3.46
CA ASN A 664 -34.25 -22.39 3.03
C ASN A 664 -35.33 -23.21 3.74
N ALA A 665 -34.96 -24.24 4.51
CA ALA A 665 -35.92 -25.10 5.19
C ALA A 665 -36.37 -24.53 6.54
N LEU A 666 -35.57 -23.64 7.17
CA LEU A 666 -35.91 -23.04 8.47
C LEU A 666 -36.69 -21.73 8.33
N ALA A 667 -36.26 -20.87 7.41
CA ALA A 667 -36.98 -19.67 7.00
C ALA A 667 -36.43 -19.19 5.65
N GLN A 668 -37.26 -18.52 4.87
CA GLN A 668 -36.85 -18.01 3.56
C GLN A 668 -36.12 -16.66 3.67
N ILE A 669 -36.39 -15.89 4.74
CA ILE A 669 -35.75 -14.61 5.02
C ILE A 669 -35.16 -14.64 6.45
N GLU A 670 -33.87 -14.35 6.55
CA GLU A 670 -33.13 -14.24 7.82
C GLU A 670 -32.84 -12.76 8.11
N MET A 671 -33.38 -12.22 9.20
CA MET A 671 -33.10 -10.85 9.67
C MET A 671 -32.28 -10.89 10.96
N PHE A 672 -31.03 -10.45 10.90
CA PHE A 672 -30.16 -10.36 12.07
C PHE A 672 -30.23 -8.97 12.70
N ILE A 673 -30.49 -8.90 14.00
CA ILE A 673 -30.38 -7.67 14.77
C ILE A 673 -28.90 -7.36 14.98
N ALA A 674 -28.45 -6.24 14.42
CA ALA A 674 -27.09 -5.76 14.62
C ALA A 674 -26.93 -5.21 16.05
N PRO A 675 -25.71 -5.26 16.62
CA PRO A 675 -25.40 -4.47 17.80
C PRO A 675 -25.73 -2.99 17.53
N TRP A 676 -26.33 -2.31 18.50
CA TRP A 676 -26.70 -0.90 18.34
C TRP A 676 -25.46 -0.03 18.14
N GLU A 677 -25.59 1.16 17.57
CA GLU A 677 -24.49 2.11 17.48
C GLU A 677 -24.33 2.89 18.81
N PRO A 678 -23.16 3.50 19.08
CA PRO A 678 -22.90 4.23 20.32
C PRO A 678 -23.92 5.33 20.61
N ASP A 679 -24.29 6.10 19.58
CA ASP A 679 -25.23 7.22 19.68
C ASP A 679 -26.63 6.73 20.07
N ASP A 680 -27.03 5.56 19.57
CA ASP A 680 -28.35 4.99 19.85
C ASP A 680 -28.47 4.48 21.28
N ILE A 681 -27.41 3.86 21.81
CA ILE A 681 -27.35 3.46 23.22
C ILE A 681 -27.37 4.70 24.13
N GLN A 682 -26.64 5.76 23.76
CA GLN A 682 -26.68 7.02 24.50
C GLN A 682 -28.10 7.60 24.49
N ASN A 683 -28.75 7.67 23.33
CA ASN A 683 -30.11 8.16 23.20
C ASN A 683 -31.10 7.31 24.01
N LEU A 684 -30.93 5.99 24.02
CA LEU A 684 -31.72 5.06 24.84
C LEU A 684 -31.68 5.39 26.31
N ILE A 685 -30.46 5.51 26.84
CA ILE A 685 -30.24 5.78 28.27
C ILE A 685 -30.76 7.17 28.64
N LEU A 686 -30.43 8.19 27.84
CA LEU A 686 -30.84 9.57 28.11
C LEU A 686 -32.35 9.73 28.03
N HIS A 687 -33.02 9.08 27.08
CA HIS A 687 -34.48 9.11 26.97
C HIS A 687 -35.15 8.49 28.18
N ARG A 688 -34.71 7.29 28.59
CA ARG A 688 -35.25 6.62 29.78
C ARG A 688 -34.98 7.41 31.06
N HIS A 689 -33.80 7.99 31.15
CA HIS A 689 -33.42 8.81 32.29
C HIS A 689 -34.28 10.08 32.41
N LYS A 690 -34.56 10.79 31.32
CA LYS A 690 -35.40 12.01 31.34
C LYS A 690 -36.76 11.78 32.03
N GLN A 691 -37.30 10.57 31.94
CA GLN A 691 -38.58 10.21 32.55
C GLN A 691 -38.50 9.93 34.06
N THR A 692 -37.30 9.80 34.62
CA THR A 692 -37.09 9.57 36.06
C THR A 692 -37.09 10.87 36.89
N ASN A 693 -37.08 12.05 36.26
CA ASN A 693 -37.02 13.38 36.89
C ASN A 693 -35.86 13.59 37.89
N THR A 694 -34.84 12.72 37.88
CA THR A 694 -33.63 12.87 38.70
C THR A 694 -32.56 13.62 37.94
N ASN A 695 -31.69 14.36 38.63
CA ASN A 695 -30.57 15.05 37.98
C ASN A 695 -29.32 14.16 37.96
N ILE A 696 -28.65 14.05 36.82
CA ILE A 696 -27.34 13.38 36.71
C ILE A 696 -26.22 14.40 36.69
N SER A 697 -25.16 14.15 37.45
CA SER A 697 -23.89 14.85 37.32
C SER A 697 -22.75 13.91 36.91
N PHE A 698 -21.95 14.36 35.92
CA PHE A 698 -20.69 13.73 35.51
C PHE A 698 -19.47 14.38 36.17
N ASP A 699 -19.69 15.25 37.17
CA ASP A 699 -18.63 16.09 37.74
C ASP A 699 -17.54 15.26 38.43
N ASP A 700 -17.84 14.10 39.00
CA ASP A 700 -16.82 13.25 39.64
C ASP A 700 -15.85 12.64 38.62
N LEU A 701 -16.33 12.32 37.42
CA LEU A 701 -15.48 11.91 36.28
C LEU A 701 -14.71 13.11 35.71
N GLY A 702 -15.31 14.30 35.74
CA GLY A 702 -14.69 15.55 35.30
C GLY A 702 -13.58 16.03 36.24
N LEU A 703 -13.76 15.94 37.56
CA LEU A 703 -12.76 16.35 38.58
C LEU A 703 -11.50 15.48 38.55
N ALA A 704 -11.60 14.22 38.09
CA ALA A 704 -10.47 13.34 37.83
C ALA A 704 -9.57 13.81 36.67
N LEU A 705 -10.06 14.72 35.82
CA LEU A 705 -9.36 15.36 34.71
C LEU A 705 -9.17 16.85 35.08
N LYS A 706 -7.95 17.26 35.45
CA LYS A 706 -7.55 18.62 35.89
C LYS A 706 -8.54 19.78 35.58
N PRO A 707 -8.77 20.71 36.54
CA PRO A 707 -9.84 21.69 36.47
C PRO A 707 -9.50 22.79 35.45
N ASP A 708 -10.09 22.78 34.26
CA ASP A 708 -10.20 23.98 33.42
C ASP A 708 -11.34 23.89 32.39
N ALA A 709 -12.34 24.76 32.58
CA ALA A 709 -13.38 25.23 31.66
C ALA A 709 -14.52 24.28 31.20
N ASN A 710 -15.73 24.86 31.18
CA ASN A 710 -17.08 24.34 30.83
C ASN A 710 -17.21 23.50 29.53
N GLY A 711 -16.16 23.35 28.73
CA GLY A 711 -16.13 22.49 27.54
C GLY A 711 -15.83 21.01 27.84
N GLN A 712 -15.23 20.70 29.01
CA GLN A 712 -14.77 19.34 29.34
C GLN A 712 -15.90 18.37 29.77
N LEU A 713 -17.03 18.88 30.29
CA LEU A 713 -18.13 18.02 30.74
C LEU A 713 -18.76 17.23 29.59
N LYS A 714 -18.98 17.87 28.44
CA LYS A 714 -19.47 17.19 27.23
C LYS A 714 -18.48 16.16 26.67
N GLU A 715 -17.18 16.45 26.79
CA GLU A 715 -16.14 15.51 26.37
C GLU A 715 -16.08 14.29 27.30
N THR A 716 -16.24 14.51 28.61
CA THR A 716 -16.29 13.45 29.63
C THR A 716 -17.52 12.56 29.47
N GLU A 717 -18.68 13.16 29.20
CA GLU A 717 -19.93 12.45 28.88
C GLU A 717 -19.74 11.54 27.65
N SER A 718 -19.21 12.07 26.55
CA SER A 718 -18.95 11.31 25.33
C SER A 718 -17.95 10.15 25.55
N GLN A 719 -16.90 10.38 26.35
CA GLN A 719 -15.94 9.34 26.72
C GLN A 719 -16.57 8.26 27.61
N TYR A 720 -17.48 8.62 28.52
CA TYR A 720 -18.23 7.68 29.34
C TYR A 720 -19.14 6.79 28.47
N PHE A 721 -19.94 7.36 27.56
CA PHE A 721 -20.81 6.56 26.69
C PHE A 721 -20.02 5.68 25.74
N THR A 722 -18.86 6.14 25.26
CA THR A 722 -17.91 5.30 24.50
C THR A 722 -17.43 4.12 25.33
N LEU A 723 -17.06 4.35 26.60
CA LEU A 723 -16.66 3.30 27.52
C LEU A 723 -17.81 2.32 27.80
N LEU A 724 -19.02 2.81 28.03
CA LEU A 724 -20.20 2.01 28.28
C LEU A 724 -20.52 1.11 27.07
N TYR A 725 -20.48 1.68 25.87
CA TYR A 725 -20.64 0.97 24.60
C TYR A 725 -19.67 -0.19 24.46
N GLU A 726 -18.39 0.04 24.76
CA GLU A 726 -17.39 -1.03 24.69
C GLU A 726 -17.62 -2.15 25.69
N LYS A 727 -18.14 -1.81 26.88
CA LYS A 727 -18.44 -2.80 27.91
C LYS A 727 -19.72 -3.58 27.60
N SER A 728 -20.73 -2.95 27.00
CA SER A 728 -21.97 -3.61 26.58
C SER A 728 -21.86 -4.32 25.23
N SER A 729 -20.84 -4.00 24.43
CA SER A 729 -20.67 -4.49 23.05
C SER A 729 -21.89 -4.21 22.15
N GLY A 730 -22.57 -3.09 22.38
CA GLY A 730 -23.77 -2.72 21.61
C GLY A 730 -25.07 -3.41 22.05
N ASN A 731 -25.07 -4.15 23.16
CA ASN A 731 -26.28 -4.77 23.73
C ASN A 731 -27.04 -3.77 24.63
N PRO A 732 -28.28 -3.37 24.27
CA PRO A 732 -29.05 -2.37 25.02
C PRO A 732 -29.39 -2.83 26.44
N SER A 733 -29.81 -4.08 26.66
CA SER A 733 -30.09 -4.57 28.02
C SER A 733 -28.84 -4.53 28.91
N THR A 734 -27.69 -4.99 28.41
CA THR A 734 -26.42 -4.91 29.15
C THR A 734 -26.02 -3.46 29.43
N ALA A 735 -26.20 -2.54 28.46
CA ALA A 735 -25.89 -1.13 28.63
C ALA A 735 -26.75 -0.48 29.73
N LEU A 736 -28.06 -0.76 29.76
CA LEU A 736 -28.98 -0.27 30.78
C LEU A 736 -28.62 -0.77 32.19
N THR A 737 -28.25 -2.05 32.32
CA THR A 737 -27.81 -2.62 33.60
C THR A 737 -26.46 -2.04 34.06
N LEU A 738 -25.51 -1.87 33.15
CA LEU A 738 -24.21 -1.26 33.47
C LEU A 738 -24.35 0.21 33.86
N TRP A 739 -25.24 0.94 33.17
CA TRP A 739 -25.60 2.31 33.48
C TRP A 739 -26.16 2.42 34.90
N SER A 740 -27.21 1.66 35.24
CA SER A 740 -27.83 1.74 36.57
C SER A 740 -26.86 1.40 37.70
N LYS A 741 -25.93 0.45 37.48
CA LYS A 741 -24.87 0.09 38.45
C LYS A 741 -23.75 1.12 38.56
N SER A 742 -23.60 1.99 37.56
CA SER A 742 -22.60 3.05 37.58
C SER A 742 -23.06 4.28 38.39
N LEU A 743 -24.36 4.37 38.68
CA LEU A 743 -24.94 5.47 39.43
C LEU A 743 -24.76 5.26 40.94
N TYR A 744 -24.48 6.34 41.65
CA TYR A 744 -24.54 6.40 43.11
C TYR A 744 -25.12 7.74 43.56
N PRO A 745 -25.85 7.76 44.69
CA PRO A 745 -26.49 8.97 45.18
C PRO A 745 -25.47 9.96 45.74
N SER A 746 -25.72 11.24 45.50
CA SER A 746 -25.02 12.36 46.12
C SER A 746 -25.47 12.61 47.56
N HIS A 747 -24.75 13.49 48.27
CA HIS A 747 -25.18 14.03 49.55
C HIS A 747 -26.44 14.93 49.44
N THR A 748 -26.77 15.41 48.23
CA THR A 748 -28.00 16.17 47.95
C THR A 748 -29.12 15.25 47.48
N GLU A 749 -30.32 15.42 48.03
CA GLU A 749 -31.45 14.47 47.97
C GLU A 749 -32.00 14.17 46.55
N ASP A 750 -31.53 14.86 45.49
CA ASP A 750 -32.08 14.78 44.13
C ASP A 750 -31.04 14.62 43.00
N THR A 751 -29.76 14.38 43.32
CA THR A 751 -28.71 14.23 42.30
C THR A 751 -27.98 12.88 42.37
N LEU A 752 -27.80 12.24 41.21
CA LEU A 752 -27.03 11.01 41.05
C LEU A 752 -25.71 11.32 40.34
N TYR A 753 -24.60 10.81 40.88
CA TYR A 753 -23.30 10.88 40.24
C TYR A 753 -23.04 9.65 39.38
N VAL A 754 -22.40 9.86 38.24
CA VAL A 754 -21.97 8.78 37.34
C VAL A 754 -20.55 8.36 37.68
N GLY A 755 -20.41 7.12 38.14
CA GLY A 755 -19.11 6.48 38.32
C GLY A 755 -18.65 5.78 37.05
N LEU A 756 -17.42 5.24 37.08
CA LEU A 756 -17.01 4.33 36.02
C LEU A 756 -17.99 3.15 35.96
N PRO A 757 -18.41 2.70 34.76
CA PRO A 757 -19.11 1.44 34.60
C PRO A 757 -18.25 0.35 35.21
N LYS A 758 -18.67 -0.16 36.37
CA LYS A 758 -17.95 -1.21 37.08
C LYS A 758 -18.05 -2.48 36.24
N SER A 759 -17.13 -2.63 35.30
CA SER A 759 -16.95 -3.92 34.68
C SER A 759 -16.38 -4.83 35.75
N PHE A 760 -17.07 -5.91 36.04
CA PHE A 760 -16.46 -7.03 36.74
C PHE A 760 -15.15 -7.39 36.03
N ASP A 761 -14.01 -7.02 36.65
CA ASP A 761 -12.64 -7.43 36.30
C ASP A 761 -12.45 -8.93 36.67
N PHE A 762 -13.51 -9.72 36.52
CA PHE A 762 -13.48 -11.15 36.69
C PHE A 762 -12.86 -11.74 35.43
N ASN A 763 -11.65 -12.27 35.58
CA ASN A 763 -11.03 -13.09 34.56
C ASN A 763 -11.79 -14.42 34.54
N ILE A 764 -12.94 -14.44 33.87
CA ILE A 764 -13.81 -15.61 33.64
C ILE A 764 -12.95 -16.83 33.25
N GLN A 765 -11.91 -16.61 32.44
CA GLN A 765 -10.95 -17.62 31.99
C GLN A 765 -10.11 -18.27 33.10
N LYS A 766 -9.83 -17.58 34.21
CA LYS A 766 -8.97 -18.11 35.28
C LYS A 766 -9.72 -18.95 36.32
N ILE A 767 -11.06 -18.87 36.34
CA ILE A 767 -11.87 -19.42 37.43
C ILE A 767 -12.87 -20.46 36.93
N ILE A 768 -13.32 -20.37 35.66
CA ILE A 768 -14.29 -21.31 35.10
C ILE A 768 -13.59 -22.60 34.64
N ASN A 769 -13.97 -23.72 35.24
CA ASN A 769 -13.53 -25.06 34.83
C ASN A 769 -14.18 -25.48 33.49
N ASN A 770 -13.62 -26.48 32.81
CA ASN A 770 -14.17 -27.00 31.54
C ASN A 770 -15.64 -27.44 31.67
N ASP A 771 -16.02 -28.05 32.80
CA ASP A 771 -17.41 -28.46 33.07
C ASP A 771 -18.36 -27.26 33.06
N ALA A 772 -17.96 -26.14 33.67
CA ALA A 772 -18.76 -24.92 33.69
C ALA A 772 -18.80 -24.23 32.32
N LEU A 773 -17.73 -24.28 31.52
CA LEU A 773 -17.75 -23.82 30.13
C LEU A 773 -18.72 -24.65 29.28
N LEU A 774 -18.74 -25.96 29.45
CA LEU A 774 -19.67 -26.86 28.77
C LEU A 774 -21.12 -26.58 29.16
N ILE A 775 -21.40 -26.37 30.46
CA ILE A 775 -22.73 -25.99 30.95
C ILE A 775 -23.17 -24.65 30.32
N LEU A 776 -22.31 -23.63 30.34
CA LEU A 776 -22.63 -22.32 29.74
C LEU A 776 -22.86 -22.41 28.23
N ALA A 777 -22.02 -23.15 27.49
CA ALA A 777 -22.20 -23.36 26.06
C ALA A 777 -23.54 -24.05 25.75
N THR A 778 -23.93 -25.02 26.58
CA THR A 778 -25.20 -25.74 26.45
C THR A 778 -26.40 -24.82 26.73
N ILE A 779 -26.32 -23.96 27.75
CA ILE A 779 -27.35 -22.95 28.04
C ILE A 779 -27.47 -21.96 26.87
N ILE A 780 -26.36 -21.44 26.33
CA ILE A 780 -26.37 -20.48 25.21
C ILE A 780 -27.03 -21.06 23.97
N LYS A 781 -26.68 -22.30 23.64
CA LYS A 781 -27.22 -23.02 22.48
C LYS A 781 -28.73 -23.22 22.56
N HIS A 782 -29.29 -23.22 23.76
CA HIS A 782 -30.68 -23.57 24.02
C HIS A 782 -31.51 -22.45 24.66
N GLY A 783 -30.90 -21.30 24.98
CA GLY A 783 -31.51 -20.16 25.65
C GLY A 783 -31.68 -20.36 27.16
N ALA A 784 -32.52 -21.33 27.53
CA ALA A 784 -32.81 -21.69 28.92
C ALA A 784 -32.99 -23.21 29.06
N LEU A 785 -32.49 -23.76 30.17
CA LEU A 785 -32.51 -25.22 30.45
C LEU A 785 -32.67 -25.51 31.94
N THR A 786 -33.30 -26.63 32.29
CA THR A 786 -33.26 -27.15 33.67
C THR A 786 -31.97 -27.94 33.94
N LYS A 787 -31.68 -28.23 35.22
CA LYS A 787 -30.50 -29.02 35.61
C LYS A 787 -30.54 -30.43 35.03
N GLU A 788 -31.72 -31.03 34.95
CA GLU A 788 -31.96 -32.36 34.38
C GLU A 788 -31.70 -32.36 32.88
N GLN A 789 -32.16 -31.32 32.17
CA GLN A 789 -31.91 -31.17 30.73
C GLN A 789 -30.42 -30.95 30.43
N ILE A 790 -29.72 -30.16 31.26
CA ILE A 790 -28.26 -29.99 31.15
C ILE A 790 -27.56 -31.34 31.36
N GLN A 791 -28.00 -32.13 32.34
CA GLN A 791 -27.45 -33.46 32.59
C GLN A 791 -27.61 -34.38 31.38
N GLU A 792 -28.81 -34.37 30.77
CA GLU A 792 -29.09 -35.16 29.58
C GLU A 792 -28.22 -34.75 28.39
N LEU A 793 -27.96 -33.45 28.20
CA LEU A 793 -27.20 -32.93 27.06
C LEU A 793 -25.67 -33.01 27.23
N THR A 794 -25.16 -32.89 28.45
CA THR A 794 -23.72 -32.81 28.73
C THR A 794 -23.13 -34.13 29.22
N SER A 795 -23.97 -35.10 29.63
CA SER A 795 -23.55 -36.35 30.29
C SER A 795 -22.70 -36.15 31.56
N LEU A 796 -22.69 -34.93 32.13
CA LEU A 796 -22.00 -34.64 33.39
C LEU A 796 -22.76 -35.26 34.58
N THR A 797 -22.04 -35.52 35.68
CA THR A 797 -22.66 -36.03 36.90
C THR A 797 -23.54 -34.95 37.56
N LYS A 798 -24.63 -35.36 38.22
CA LYS A 798 -25.51 -34.45 38.98
C LYS A 798 -24.74 -33.59 39.98
N CYS A 799 -23.75 -34.16 40.66
CA CYS A 799 -22.93 -33.45 41.65
C CYS A 799 -22.06 -32.36 41.00
N ALA A 800 -21.42 -32.65 39.85
CA ALA A 800 -20.64 -31.68 39.12
C ALA A 800 -21.51 -30.51 38.64
N ILE A 801 -22.67 -30.81 38.03
CA ILE A 801 -23.61 -29.78 37.57
C ILE A 801 -24.08 -28.91 38.74
N PHE A 802 -24.47 -29.51 39.86
CA PHE A 802 -24.92 -28.76 41.03
C PHE A 802 -23.84 -27.81 41.57
N ASN A 803 -22.60 -28.29 41.70
CA ASN A 803 -21.49 -27.49 42.20
C ASN A 803 -21.16 -26.31 41.26
N GLU A 804 -21.09 -26.56 39.95
CA GLU A 804 -20.78 -25.52 38.98
C GLU A 804 -21.93 -24.52 38.80
N VAL A 805 -23.19 -24.98 38.75
CA VAL A 805 -24.36 -24.08 38.73
C VAL A 805 -24.40 -23.22 39.99
N LYS A 806 -24.12 -23.77 41.17
CA LYS A 806 -24.05 -22.98 42.40
C LYS A 806 -22.96 -21.90 42.33
N LYS A 807 -21.77 -22.23 41.81
CA LYS A 807 -20.68 -21.25 41.62
C LYS A 807 -21.06 -20.16 40.62
N LEU A 808 -21.61 -20.55 39.46
CA LEU A 808 -22.02 -19.62 38.41
C LEU A 808 -23.14 -18.67 38.87
N ALA A 809 -24.08 -19.17 39.68
CA ALA A 809 -25.13 -18.36 40.30
C ALA A 809 -24.58 -17.40 41.36
N LEU A 810 -23.62 -17.85 42.20
CA LEU A 810 -22.94 -16.96 43.17
C LEU A 810 -22.21 -15.79 42.49
N TRP A 811 -21.75 -15.99 41.25
CA TRP A 811 -21.13 -14.93 40.44
C TRP A 811 -22.12 -14.14 39.58
N ASN A 812 -23.43 -14.40 39.69
CA ASN A 812 -24.49 -13.79 38.88
C ASN A 812 -24.31 -13.98 37.36
N ILE A 813 -23.61 -15.02 36.93
CA ILE A 813 -23.44 -15.33 35.49
C ILE A 813 -24.73 -15.94 34.94
N ILE A 814 -25.43 -16.71 35.77
CA ILE A 814 -26.70 -17.35 35.46
C ILE A 814 -27.79 -16.88 36.43
N ASP A 815 -28.99 -16.73 35.90
CA ASP A 815 -30.20 -16.35 36.62
C ASP A 815 -31.16 -17.55 36.66
N PHE A 816 -31.90 -17.67 37.76
CA PHE A 816 -32.99 -18.63 37.92
C PHE A 816 -34.31 -17.97 37.53
N ASN A 817 -35.03 -18.56 36.58
CA ASN A 817 -36.42 -18.19 36.31
C ASN A 817 -37.37 -18.87 37.32
N ALA A 818 -38.62 -18.38 37.39
CA ALA A 818 -39.65 -18.90 38.31
C ALA A 818 -39.83 -20.43 38.25
N ASP A 819 -39.69 -21.01 37.06
CA ASP A 819 -39.88 -22.45 36.81
C ASP A 819 -38.58 -23.27 36.85
N GLN A 820 -37.58 -22.83 37.63
CA GLN A 820 -36.26 -23.48 37.80
C GLN A 820 -35.38 -23.56 36.55
N TYR A 821 -35.75 -22.89 35.45
CA TYR A 821 -34.91 -22.78 34.26
C TYR A 821 -33.73 -21.85 34.51
N LEU A 822 -32.57 -22.30 34.03
CA LEU A 822 -31.31 -21.58 34.08
C LEU A 822 -31.09 -20.84 32.76
N SER A 823 -30.86 -19.54 32.84
CA SER A 823 -30.49 -18.73 31.68
C SER A 823 -29.31 -17.83 32.02
N ILE A 824 -28.58 -17.35 31.00
CA ILE A 824 -27.45 -16.44 31.24
C ILE A 824 -27.98 -15.05 31.55
N SER A 825 -27.37 -14.40 32.54
CA SER A 825 -27.72 -13.03 32.88
C SER A 825 -27.39 -12.07 31.74
N CYS A 826 -28.30 -11.15 31.43
CA CYS A 826 -28.10 -10.12 30.40
C CYS A 826 -26.86 -9.26 30.68
N GLU A 827 -26.45 -9.14 31.94
CA GLU A 827 -25.24 -8.42 32.34
C GLU A 827 -23.95 -9.05 31.81
N PHE A 828 -23.87 -10.38 31.82
CA PHE A 828 -22.65 -11.11 31.50
C PHE A 828 -22.65 -11.70 30.10
N ALA A 829 -23.81 -11.75 29.43
CA ALA A 829 -23.99 -12.37 28.12
C ALA A 829 -22.88 -12.00 27.10
N PRO A 830 -22.60 -10.72 26.79
CA PRO A 830 -21.58 -10.38 25.78
C PRO A 830 -20.17 -10.88 26.12
N LYS A 831 -19.80 -10.83 27.41
CA LYS A 831 -18.49 -11.32 27.88
C LYS A 831 -18.40 -12.83 27.82
N VAL A 832 -19.43 -13.54 28.26
CA VAL A 832 -19.49 -15.01 28.22
C VAL A 832 -19.40 -15.49 26.78
N TYR A 833 -20.12 -14.84 25.85
CA TYR A 833 -20.06 -15.15 24.42
C TYR A 833 -18.64 -14.97 23.87
N LYS A 834 -17.98 -13.86 24.22
CA LYS A 834 -16.59 -13.61 23.81
C LYS A 834 -15.61 -14.66 24.34
N VAL A 835 -15.76 -15.09 25.59
CA VAL A 835 -14.90 -16.12 26.20
C VAL A 835 -15.10 -17.48 25.53
N LEU A 836 -16.35 -17.92 25.40
CA LEU A 836 -16.66 -19.22 24.80
C LEU A 836 -16.31 -19.27 23.31
N LYS A 837 -16.50 -18.18 22.57
CA LYS A 837 -16.04 -18.07 21.18
C LYS A 837 -14.51 -18.12 21.09
N GLY A 838 -13.81 -17.40 21.96
CA GLY A 838 -12.33 -17.41 22.01
C GLY A 838 -11.73 -18.77 22.38
N MET A 839 -12.48 -19.60 23.12
CA MET A 839 -12.10 -20.97 23.49
C MET A 839 -12.72 -22.04 22.58
N ASN A 840 -13.42 -21.66 21.51
CA ASN A 840 -14.07 -22.54 20.53
C ASN A 840 -15.16 -23.49 21.11
N TYR A 841 -15.83 -23.11 22.20
CA TYR A 841 -16.98 -23.86 22.74
C TYR A 841 -18.28 -23.58 21.98
N ILE A 842 -18.39 -22.43 21.31
CA ILE A 842 -19.56 -22.02 20.52
C ILE A 842 -19.11 -21.48 19.16
N TYR A 843 -19.92 -21.73 18.13
CA TYR A 843 -19.72 -21.23 16.77
C TYR A 843 -20.70 -20.09 16.49
N GLY A 844 -20.22 -19.02 15.85
CA GLY A 844 -21.01 -17.84 15.52
C GLY A 844 -20.20 -16.77 14.79
N ARG A 845 -20.88 -15.85 14.11
CA ARG A 845 -20.31 -14.80 13.23
C ARG A 845 -19.23 -13.97 13.91
#